data_AF-A0A2R8C7I7-F1
#
_entry.id   AF-A0A2R8C7I7-F1
#
_cell.length_a   1.000
_cell.length_b   1.000
_cell.length_c   1.000
_cell.angle_alpha   90.00
_cell.angle_beta   90.00
_cell.angle_gamma   90.00
#
_symmetry.space_group_name_H-M   'P 1'
#
loop_
_entity.id
_entity.type
_entity.pdbx_description
1 polymer ?
#
loop_
_entity_poly.entity_id
_entity_poly.type
_entity_poly.pdbx_seq_one_letter_code
_entity_poly.pdbx_strand_id
1 'polypeptide(L)'
;MTIKTFAFNANPTETAPVTNSHFGTNLLIHADRVSDTSDTVYEDLVNVVQNNIIRYPGGTVTEQFFDPANPDATLGTDYLDSSNEKELTPLSDVIAYAEETGAELVIVVPTWRYFDATQGDKISGASKLEIRTFVTAVMENAKVADGTVKIAGFEIGNEWYQDNFNWSDIDFGKLAGKIAQEIESGIDAAQTSAAQDPMIFMQASQYDERNKVVRSQFDDDAYAAVDGVVTHFYAVNGNGNPMGAGGGLQSRLKDIEEAWGDPDTSEDLLVLISEWNVGGDGPGNTALSGLKRNAPLMRTFAEMIENGVDLATFWTAVAPGPGAESLARKSTVLADMYNGAHLTPTGYLYRMLSENVIGTNLQTDISDFKLNNENNAYVMAFEGDGRTVLYFTSGTDSNLNIDADLTGLLDSNSHIHVTRLGMVGTDNTAYYGEGELTQLSAAELTRTGDTLRIDLGAYELAQVVITDQSTGAGVHLYGDDQNDQSDRLYGTINADTIEGNAGNDTLIGEAGNDYLSGGDNNDSVSGGSGNDTIFTGTENNDAHYGSDTADGGNGNDSIVGSNGTDLLYGGLGNDTLNGGQDWSTADADTLYGGTGDDLLSSGQDIKPHTDYQAVVDRLYGEAGNDTLVGGGWGDYLSGGHNNDEVSGGAGNDTIFTGTENNSGHYGSDTAHGGNGSDSIMGSNGTDLLNGGDGNDTLNGGQDWSTADADTLYGGSGDDLLTSGQDITVHQNYQDVVDRLYGEAGNDTLVGGRGDDYLSGGHNNDDISGGDGDDTIFTGTENNGDHYGSDTVYGGIGNDSILGSNGTDLLYGDAGNDTLNGGQDWSTADADTLYGGSGDDLLTSGQDITPHQNYQDVVDHLYGEAGNDTLVGGLGDDRLVGGSGSDVFVFENNFGEDTIDDFDVSQVGEQINLANVSGITDFSDLSNNHLSQLGSDAVITVGADNTITLTNVVVGSLSVDDFVF
;
A
#
# COMPACT_ATOMS: atom_id res chain seq x y z
N MET A 1 35.66 -30.01 -15.63
CA MET A 1 36.67 -30.73 -14.80
C MET A 1 36.05 -31.05 -13.44
N THR A 2 36.42 -32.14 -12.74
CA THR A 2 35.87 -32.48 -11.40
C THR A 2 36.89 -32.16 -10.31
N ILE A 3 36.59 -31.19 -9.44
CA ILE A 3 37.39 -30.90 -8.23
C ILE A 3 36.72 -31.64 -7.07
N LYS A 4 37.48 -32.48 -6.34
CA LYS A 4 36.91 -33.62 -5.61
C LYS A 4 36.64 -33.44 -4.12
N THR A 5 37.08 -32.36 -3.48
CA THR A 5 36.79 -32.06 -2.06
C THR A 5 37.54 -30.80 -1.65
N PHE A 6 36.84 -29.79 -1.16
CA PHE A 6 37.39 -28.67 -0.39
C PHE A 6 37.03 -28.90 1.08
N ALA A 7 38.01 -28.96 1.98
CA ALA A 7 37.75 -29.06 3.42
C ALA A 7 38.02 -27.70 4.06
N PHE A 8 37.03 -27.16 4.75
CA PHE A 8 37.12 -25.87 5.43
C PHE A 8 38.22 -25.91 6.52
N ASN A 9 39.13 -24.95 6.51
CA ASN A 9 40.23 -24.89 7.47
C ASN A 9 39.74 -24.15 8.72
N ALA A 10 39.52 -24.87 9.83
CA ALA A 10 38.96 -24.34 11.08
C ALA A 10 39.91 -23.43 11.90
N ASN A 11 40.89 -22.79 11.25
CA ASN A 11 41.76 -21.79 11.88
C ASN A 11 41.48 -20.45 11.22
N PRO A 12 40.56 -19.63 11.77
CA PRO A 12 40.30 -18.30 11.25
C PRO A 12 41.59 -17.48 11.25
N THR A 13 41.87 -16.80 10.15
CA THR A 13 42.63 -15.55 10.20
C THR A 13 41.83 -14.59 11.10
N GLU A 14 42.44 -14.03 12.14
CA GLU A 14 41.82 -12.96 12.95
C GLU A 14 41.74 -11.68 12.10
N THR A 15 40.94 -11.67 11.03
CA THR A 15 40.69 -10.47 10.23
C THR A 15 39.62 -9.62 10.90
N ALA A 16 39.67 -8.31 10.68
CA ALA A 16 38.53 -7.44 10.98
C ALA A 16 37.29 -7.86 10.16
N PRO A 17 36.08 -7.56 10.64
CA PRO A 17 34.87 -7.77 9.86
C PRO A 17 34.83 -6.82 8.66
N VAL A 18 34.21 -7.26 7.58
CA VAL A 18 33.89 -6.40 6.43
C VAL A 18 32.82 -5.39 6.85
N THR A 19 33.00 -4.14 6.44
CA THR A 19 32.12 -2.99 6.76
C THR A 19 31.67 -2.28 5.50
N ASN A 20 30.67 -1.41 5.61
CA ASN A 20 30.19 -0.53 4.52
C ASN A 20 31.33 0.27 3.85
N SER A 21 32.38 0.61 4.60
CA SER A 21 33.53 1.38 4.08
C SER A 21 34.35 0.65 3.03
N HIS A 22 34.20 -0.67 2.89
CA HIS A 22 34.84 -1.44 1.83
C HIS A 22 34.10 -1.34 0.48
N PHE A 23 32.91 -0.73 0.48
CA PHE A 23 32.00 -0.66 -0.67
C PHE A 23 31.74 0.79 -1.11
N GLY A 24 32.81 1.51 -1.47
CA GLY A 24 32.72 2.85 -2.02
C GLY A 24 32.94 2.92 -3.53
N THR A 25 32.68 4.09 -4.13
CA THR A 25 32.92 4.34 -5.55
C THR A 25 33.52 5.73 -5.80
N ASN A 26 34.15 5.91 -6.96
CA ASN A 26 34.70 7.19 -7.40
C ASN A 26 33.70 7.93 -8.29
N LEU A 27 33.39 9.19 -7.97
CA LEU A 27 32.63 10.09 -8.82
C LEU A 27 33.59 10.99 -9.60
N LEU A 28 33.71 10.75 -10.91
CA LEU A 28 34.53 11.56 -11.81
C LEU A 28 33.81 12.86 -12.13
N ILE A 29 34.31 13.96 -11.58
CA ILE A 29 33.72 15.31 -11.70
C ILE A 29 33.37 15.78 -13.11
N HIS A 30 33.95 15.22 -14.17
CA HIS A 30 33.71 15.69 -15.55
C HIS A 30 32.94 14.70 -16.44
N ALA A 31 32.68 13.50 -15.93
CA ALA A 31 32.12 12.39 -16.69
C ALA A 31 30.83 11.86 -16.06
N ASP A 32 30.80 11.84 -14.73
CA ASP A 32 29.67 11.41 -13.93
C ASP A 32 28.85 12.64 -13.56
N ARG A 33 27.60 12.70 -14.02
CA ARG A 33 26.69 13.82 -13.74
C ARG A 33 25.61 13.37 -12.79
N VAL A 34 25.44 14.17 -11.75
CA VAL A 34 24.34 14.14 -10.79
C VAL A 34 23.62 15.48 -11.00
N SER A 35 22.32 15.49 -11.25
CA SER A 35 21.60 16.73 -11.54
C SER A 35 20.16 16.69 -11.05
N ASP A 36 19.69 17.78 -10.46
CA ASP A 36 18.29 18.05 -10.08
C ASP A 36 17.32 18.13 -11.29
N THR A 37 17.78 17.81 -12.51
CA THR A 37 16.97 17.89 -13.73
C THR A 37 17.15 16.68 -14.64
N SER A 38 16.15 15.78 -14.67
CA SER A 38 15.83 14.81 -15.74
C SER A 38 16.89 13.81 -16.26
N ASP A 39 18.15 13.84 -15.80
CA ASP A 39 19.18 12.83 -16.11
C ASP A 39 19.60 12.14 -14.79
N THR A 40 18.72 11.28 -14.27
CA THR A 40 18.86 10.50 -13.03
C THR A 40 19.83 9.31 -13.16
N VAL A 41 20.49 9.17 -14.31
CA VAL A 41 21.21 7.93 -14.66
C VAL A 41 22.33 7.58 -13.69
N TYR A 42 23.01 8.55 -13.05
CA TYR A 42 23.98 8.23 -12.01
C TYR A 42 23.30 7.82 -10.69
N GLU A 43 22.16 8.42 -10.38
CA GLU A 43 21.38 8.21 -9.16
C GLU A 43 20.76 6.80 -9.17
N ASP A 44 20.09 6.44 -10.27
CA ASP A 44 19.55 5.10 -10.52
C ASP A 44 20.67 4.04 -10.43
N LEU A 45 21.86 4.34 -10.98
CA LEU A 45 22.97 3.39 -11.04
C LEU A 45 23.70 3.16 -9.72
N VAL A 46 23.85 4.20 -8.91
CA VAL A 46 24.57 4.08 -7.63
C VAL A 46 23.66 3.51 -6.54
N ASN A 47 22.35 3.73 -6.65
CA ASN A 47 21.34 3.07 -5.83
C ASN A 47 21.31 1.55 -6.11
N VAL A 48 21.33 1.15 -7.38
CA VAL A 48 21.33 -0.27 -7.78
C VAL A 48 22.60 -1.02 -7.35
N VAL A 49 23.75 -0.34 -7.18
CA VAL A 49 25.00 -0.96 -6.68
C VAL A 49 25.15 -0.81 -5.16
N GLN A 50 24.24 -0.10 -4.48
CA GLN A 50 24.24 0.14 -3.02
C GLN A 50 25.58 0.66 -2.47
N ASN A 51 26.16 1.69 -3.11
CA ASN A 51 27.42 2.25 -2.63
C ASN A 51 27.20 3.16 -1.41
N ASN A 52 27.97 2.92 -0.35
CA ASN A 52 27.84 3.67 0.90
C ASN A 52 28.84 4.82 1.04
N ILE A 53 29.86 4.88 0.17
CA ILE A 53 30.90 5.91 0.18
C ILE A 53 31.15 6.44 -1.24
N ILE A 54 31.18 7.76 -1.39
CA ILE A 54 31.49 8.44 -2.63
C ILE A 54 32.78 9.25 -2.45
N ARG A 55 33.81 8.88 -3.22
CA ARG A 55 35.03 9.67 -3.34
C ARG A 55 34.87 10.72 -4.42
N TYR A 56 35.02 11.98 -4.05
CA TYR A 56 34.81 13.11 -4.94
C TYR A 56 35.77 14.28 -4.63
N PRO A 57 36.33 14.98 -5.61
CA PRO A 57 36.39 14.62 -7.03
C PRO A 57 37.34 13.45 -7.28
N GLY A 58 36.93 12.47 -8.09
CA GLY A 58 37.76 11.31 -8.43
C GLY A 58 38.77 11.56 -9.57
N GLY A 59 39.95 10.94 -9.45
CA GLY A 59 40.94 10.80 -10.52
C GLY A 59 41.91 11.96 -10.71
N THR A 60 42.85 11.80 -11.66
CA THR A 60 43.90 12.81 -11.94
C THR A 60 43.34 14.18 -12.35
N VAL A 61 42.09 14.22 -12.84
CA VAL A 61 41.39 15.45 -13.20
C VAL A 61 41.15 16.38 -12.02
N THR A 62 41.13 15.86 -10.79
CA THR A 62 41.02 16.66 -9.56
C THR A 62 42.15 17.68 -9.44
N GLU A 63 43.39 17.26 -9.73
CA GLU A 63 44.56 18.13 -9.69
C GLU A 63 44.60 19.18 -10.83
N GLN A 64 43.82 18.96 -11.90
CA GLN A 64 43.82 19.81 -13.09
C GLN A 64 42.68 20.81 -13.11
N PHE A 65 41.48 20.42 -12.69
CA PHE A 65 40.24 21.16 -12.96
C PHE A 65 39.46 21.58 -11.70
N PHE A 66 39.63 20.91 -10.56
CA PHE A 66 38.84 21.24 -9.36
C PHE A 66 39.37 22.51 -8.68
N ASP A 67 38.47 23.46 -8.41
CA ASP A 67 38.78 24.72 -7.74
C ASP A 67 38.12 24.77 -6.36
N PRO A 68 38.85 24.57 -5.26
CA PRO A 68 38.25 24.69 -3.93
C PRO A 68 37.77 26.12 -3.59
N ALA A 69 38.22 27.15 -4.32
CA ALA A 69 37.68 28.50 -4.19
C ALA A 69 36.34 28.71 -4.93
N ASN A 70 35.99 27.79 -5.83
CA ASN A 70 34.73 27.79 -6.58
C ASN A 70 34.25 26.33 -6.82
N PRO A 71 33.90 25.59 -5.75
CA PRO A 71 33.65 24.15 -5.81
C PRO A 71 32.37 23.77 -6.58
N ASP A 72 31.49 24.75 -6.85
CA ASP A 72 30.25 24.58 -7.62
C ASP A 72 30.37 25.07 -9.08
N ALA A 73 31.60 25.18 -9.59
CA ALA A 73 31.84 25.50 -10.98
C ALA A 73 31.27 24.41 -11.89
N THR A 74 30.46 24.78 -12.88
CA THR A 74 29.97 23.86 -13.93
C THR A 74 30.94 23.72 -15.11
N LEU A 75 32.00 24.54 -15.13
CA LEU A 75 33.05 24.52 -16.14
C LEU A 75 34.40 24.77 -15.46
N GLY A 76 35.33 23.82 -15.62
CA GLY A 76 36.69 23.89 -15.11
C GLY A 76 37.69 24.18 -16.23
N THR A 77 38.64 25.06 -15.96
CA THR A 77 39.79 25.32 -16.84
C THR A 77 41.02 24.60 -16.27
N ASP A 78 41.74 23.87 -17.11
CA ASP A 78 42.96 23.17 -16.70
C ASP A 78 44.03 24.17 -16.23
N TYR A 79 44.52 24.00 -15.00
CA TYR A 79 45.55 24.88 -14.43
C TYR A 79 46.94 24.70 -15.08
N LEU A 80 47.18 23.57 -15.74
CA LEU A 80 48.41 23.28 -16.47
C LEU A 80 48.35 23.72 -17.94
N ASP A 81 47.16 23.80 -18.52
CA ASP A 81 46.91 24.28 -19.89
C ASP A 81 45.59 25.05 -19.99
N SER A 82 45.66 26.37 -19.85
CA SER A 82 44.47 27.23 -19.85
C SER A 82 43.69 27.28 -21.19
N SER A 83 44.09 26.50 -22.19
CA SER A 83 43.32 26.28 -23.43
C SER A 83 42.38 25.07 -23.38
N ASN A 84 42.42 24.29 -22.29
CA ASN A 84 41.63 23.08 -22.08
C ASN A 84 40.55 23.33 -21.02
N GLU A 85 39.29 23.06 -21.37
CA GLU A 85 38.12 23.24 -20.50
C GLU A 85 37.29 21.94 -20.46
N LYS A 86 36.71 21.64 -19.30
CA LYS A 86 35.80 20.52 -19.10
C LYS A 86 34.55 20.96 -18.35
N GLU A 87 33.41 20.41 -18.72
CA GLU A 87 32.21 20.52 -17.89
C GLU A 87 32.43 19.74 -16.60
N LEU A 88 31.94 20.27 -15.48
CA LEU A 88 32.13 19.74 -14.15
C LEU A 88 30.78 19.59 -13.43
N THR A 89 30.70 18.58 -12.58
CA THR A 89 29.62 18.37 -11.61
C THR A 89 29.87 19.28 -10.40
N PRO A 90 28.91 20.12 -9.99
CA PRO A 90 29.03 20.93 -8.78
C PRO A 90 29.15 20.09 -7.51
N LEU A 91 29.92 20.55 -6.51
CA LEU A 91 29.97 19.88 -5.20
C LEU A 91 28.61 19.92 -4.48
N SER A 92 27.83 21.00 -4.64
CA SER A 92 26.47 21.10 -4.10
C SER A 92 25.56 19.96 -4.54
N ASP A 93 25.67 19.53 -5.79
CA ASP A 93 24.81 18.50 -6.37
C ASP A 93 25.19 17.13 -5.81
N VAL A 94 26.48 16.89 -5.59
CA VAL A 94 26.99 15.68 -4.92
C VAL A 94 26.56 15.61 -3.45
N ILE A 95 26.57 16.75 -2.73
CA ILE A 95 26.08 16.81 -1.34
C ILE A 95 24.58 16.55 -1.29
N ALA A 96 23.79 17.13 -2.20
CA ALA A 96 22.36 16.89 -2.28
C ALA A 96 22.04 15.41 -2.54
N TYR A 97 22.77 14.77 -3.47
CA TYR A 97 22.62 13.34 -3.72
C TYR A 97 23.01 12.48 -2.51
N ALA A 98 24.08 12.83 -1.80
CA ALA A 98 24.45 12.14 -0.57
C ALA A 98 23.42 12.31 0.56
N GLU A 99 22.68 13.42 0.56
CA GLU A 99 21.57 13.65 1.49
C GLU A 99 20.38 12.75 1.17
N GLU A 100 20.02 12.64 -0.11
CA GLU A 100 18.94 11.79 -0.60
C GLU A 100 19.22 10.30 -0.36
N THR A 101 20.47 9.87 -0.57
CA THR A 101 20.84 8.44 -0.53
C THR A 101 21.46 7.99 0.79
N GLY A 102 21.85 8.92 1.66
CA GLY A 102 22.58 8.63 2.90
C GLY A 102 24.05 8.25 2.71
N ALA A 103 24.61 8.39 1.51
CA ALA A 103 26.01 8.06 1.23
C ALA A 103 27.00 8.97 2.00
N GLU A 104 28.13 8.41 2.43
CA GLU A 104 29.21 9.18 3.05
C GLU A 104 30.19 9.73 1.99
N LEU A 105 30.77 10.91 2.24
CA LEU A 105 31.66 11.57 1.28
C LEU A 105 33.12 11.54 1.72
N VAL A 106 34.02 11.18 0.80
CA VAL A 106 35.46 11.44 0.91
C VAL A 106 35.82 12.56 -0.06
N ILE A 107 36.22 13.71 0.47
CA ILE A 107 36.49 14.93 -0.31
C ILE A 107 37.98 15.06 -0.64
N VAL A 108 38.33 15.01 -1.92
CA VAL A 108 39.73 15.12 -2.37
C VAL A 108 40.14 16.59 -2.49
N VAL A 109 41.16 16.99 -1.72
CA VAL A 109 41.77 18.33 -1.74
C VAL A 109 42.97 18.33 -2.70
N PRO A 110 42.95 19.11 -3.80
CA PRO A 110 44.03 19.10 -4.79
C PRO A 110 45.31 19.72 -4.21
N THR A 111 46.46 19.22 -4.64
CA THR A 111 47.77 19.64 -4.11
C THR A 111 48.50 20.56 -5.08
N TRP A 112 48.46 20.29 -6.39
CA TRP A 112 49.24 21.00 -7.39
C TRP A 112 48.92 22.51 -7.45
N ARG A 113 47.63 22.85 -7.31
CA ARG A 113 47.16 24.25 -7.31
C ARG A 113 47.80 25.12 -6.23
N TYR A 114 48.17 24.52 -5.09
CA TYR A 114 48.68 25.26 -3.93
C TYR A 114 50.20 25.35 -3.87
N PHE A 115 50.89 24.76 -4.84
CA PHE A 115 52.34 24.80 -4.89
C PHE A 115 52.89 26.19 -5.22
N ASP A 116 53.67 26.76 -4.31
CA ASP A 116 54.45 27.97 -4.55
C ASP A 116 55.95 27.68 -4.41
N ALA A 117 56.62 27.50 -5.55
CA ALA A 117 58.05 27.23 -5.60
C ALA A 117 58.92 28.32 -4.94
N THR A 118 58.39 29.55 -4.78
CA THR A 118 59.11 30.71 -4.24
C THR A 118 59.04 30.80 -2.71
N GLN A 119 58.15 30.05 -2.06
CA GLN A 119 58.03 30.01 -0.60
C GLN A 119 58.94 28.95 0.03
N GLY A 120 59.30 29.16 1.30
CA GLY A 120 60.10 28.20 2.07
C GLY A 120 59.32 26.95 2.47
N ASP A 121 58.03 27.12 2.77
CA ASP A 121 57.06 26.07 3.13
C ASP A 121 56.24 25.59 1.93
N LYS A 122 56.52 26.08 0.72
CA LYS A 122 55.91 25.66 -0.55
C LYS A 122 54.40 25.88 -0.69
N ILE A 123 53.78 26.59 0.26
CA ILE A 123 52.39 27.01 0.23
C ILE A 123 52.27 28.46 0.69
N SER A 124 51.43 29.26 0.01
CA SER A 124 51.25 30.66 0.37
C SER A 124 50.27 30.83 1.54
N GLY A 125 50.36 31.95 2.27
CA GLY A 125 49.38 32.27 3.33
C GLY A 125 47.94 32.45 2.81
N ALA A 126 47.77 32.86 1.56
CA ALA A 126 46.45 32.94 0.93
C ALA A 126 45.88 31.55 0.64
N SER A 127 46.72 30.63 0.15
CA SER A 127 46.37 29.23 -0.10
C SER A 127 45.94 28.50 1.18
N LYS A 128 46.65 28.73 2.30
CA LYS A 128 46.26 28.18 3.62
C LYS A 128 44.86 28.63 4.04
N LEU A 129 44.57 29.93 3.90
CA LEU A 129 43.26 30.48 4.20
C LEU A 129 42.17 29.92 3.27
N GLU A 130 42.48 29.74 1.99
CA GLU A 130 41.56 29.15 1.00
C GLU A 130 41.18 27.72 1.38
N ILE A 131 42.16 26.85 1.68
CA ILE A 131 41.91 25.47 2.13
C ILE A 131 41.03 25.45 3.38
N ARG A 132 41.38 26.23 4.40
CA ARG A 132 40.61 26.31 5.64
C ARG A 132 39.17 26.76 5.38
N THR A 133 38.99 27.76 4.52
CA THR A 133 37.66 28.29 4.16
C THR A 133 36.85 27.25 3.41
N PHE A 134 37.47 26.55 2.45
CA PHE A 134 36.83 25.47 1.70
C PHE A 134 36.37 24.35 2.64
N VAL A 135 37.27 23.82 3.47
CA VAL A 135 36.94 22.74 4.43
C VAL A 135 35.83 23.19 5.39
N THR A 136 35.92 24.40 5.94
CA THR A 136 34.86 24.96 6.79
C THR A 136 33.53 25.00 6.04
N ALA A 137 33.52 25.47 4.78
CA ALA A 137 32.32 25.56 3.97
C ALA A 137 31.73 24.19 3.63
N VAL A 138 32.54 23.17 3.31
CA VAL A 138 32.06 21.80 3.12
C VAL A 138 31.40 21.29 4.39
N MET A 139 32.06 21.46 5.54
CA MET A 139 31.53 21.04 6.85
C MET A 139 30.29 21.83 7.30
N GLU A 140 30.11 23.07 6.85
CA GLU A 140 28.90 23.87 7.10
C GLU A 140 27.76 23.53 6.13
N ASN A 141 28.07 23.26 4.86
CA ASN A 141 27.08 22.89 3.84
C ASN A 141 26.51 21.50 4.09
N ALA A 142 27.31 20.56 4.58
CA ALA A 142 26.84 19.27 5.07
C ALA A 142 25.89 19.36 6.30
N LYS A 143 25.67 20.57 6.86
CA LYS A 143 24.84 20.83 8.05
C LYS A 143 23.51 21.58 7.79
N VAL A 144 23.09 21.82 6.55
CA VAL A 144 21.93 22.72 6.32
C VAL A 144 20.57 22.00 6.41
N ALA A 145 19.60 22.72 6.97
CA ALA A 145 18.18 22.42 7.22
C ALA A 145 17.86 21.29 8.20
N ASP A 146 17.99 20.01 7.83
CA ASP A 146 17.43 18.92 8.63
C ASP A 146 18.46 17.84 9.04
N GLY A 147 19.68 17.95 8.50
CA GLY A 147 20.90 17.27 8.93
C GLY A 147 20.96 15.78 8.57
N THR A 148 21.99 15.34 7.81
CA THR A 148 22.57 13.97 7.89
C THR A 148 23.69 13.63 6.88
N VAL A 149 24.16 14.50 5.96
CA VAL A 149 25.28 14.11 5.08
C VAL A 149 26.57 13.91 5.87
N LYS A 150 27.14 12.69 5.86
CA LYS A 150 28.37 12.35 6.58
C LYS A 150 29.61 12.55 5.72
N ILE A 151 30.51 13.44 6.16
CA ILE A 151 31.86 13.52 5.58
C ILE A 151 32.71 12.46 6.28
N ALA A 152 33.06 11.40 5.56
CA ALA A 152 33.94 10.34 6.06
C ALA A 152 35.39 10.84 6.20
N GLY A 153 35.83 11.71 5.29
CA GLY A 153 37.15 12.33 5.41
C GLY A 153 37.55 13.23 4.25
N PHE A 154 38.73 13.82 4.38
CA PHE A 154 39.40 14.63 3.36
C PHE A 154 40.68 13.94 2.89
N GLU A 155 40.80 13.69 1.59
CA GLU A 155 42.00 13.08 0.99
C GLU A 155 42.93 14.16 0.41
N ILE A 156 44.22 14.09 0.74
CA ILE A 156 45.22 15.06 0.29
C ILE A 156 45.88 14.58 -1.00
N GLY A 157 45.46 15.19 -2.11
CA GLY A 157 46.03 15.02 -3.44
C GLY A 157 45.54 13.80 -4.21
N ASN A 158 45.81 13.78 -5.52
CA ASN A 158 45.52 12.64 -6.38
C ASN A 158 46.67 12.33 -7.35
N GLU A 159 47.27 11.13 -7.22
CA GLU A 159 48.37 10.60 -8.02
C GLU A 159 49.47 11.63 -8.27
N TRP A 160 49.82 12.37 -7.22
CA TRP A 160 50.83 13.44 -7.24
C TRP A 160 52.18 12.98 -7.81
N TYR A 161 52.47 11.69 -7.78
CA TYR A 161 53.70 11.09 -8.28
C TYR A 161 53.80 10.98 -9.81
N GLN A 162 52.74 11.31 -10.57
CA GLN A 162 52.78 11.32 -12.03
C GLN A 162 53.77 12.36 -12.58
N ASP A 163 54.44 12.04 -13.69
CA ASP A 163 55.46 12.89 -14.32
C ASP A 163 54.93 14.27 -14.73
N ASN A 164 53.62 14.35 -15.02
CA ASN A 164 52.92 15.53 -15.52
C ASN A 164 52.98 16.70 -14.52
N PHE A 165 53.02 16.39 -13.23
CA PHE A 165 53.07 17.38 -12.15
C PHE A 165 54.51 17.74 -11.74
N ASN A 166 55.50 16.92 -12.10
CA ASN A 166 56.92 17.23 -11.91
C ASN A 166 57.32 17.65 -10.46
N TRP A 167 56.80 16.94 -9.46
CA TRP A 167 57.15 17.11 -8.06
C TRP A 167 58.52 16.54 -7.69
N SER A 168 59.19 17.14 -6.70
CA SER A 168 60.14 16.41 -5.87
C SER A 168 59.44 15.89 -4.61
N ASP A 169 59.83 14.71 -4.12
CA ASP A 169 59.24 14.10 -2.92
C ASP A 169 59.30 15.02 -1.69
N ILE A 170 60.38 15.81 -1.59
CA ILE A 170 60.57 16.80 -0.53
C ILE A 170 59.59 17.96 -0.64
N ASP A 171 59.38 18.47 -1.85
CA ASP A 171 58.49 19.60 -2.09
C ASP A 171 57.03 19.20 -1.82
N PHE A 172 56.62 18.02 -2.30
CA PHE A 172 55.31 17.47 -2.04
C PHE A 172 55.07 17.22 -0.54
N GLY A 173 55.99 16.53 0.15
CA GLY A 173 55.82 16.23 1.57
C GLY A 173 55.70 17.47 2.46
N LYS A 174 56.42 18.55 2.15
CA LYS A 174 56.28 19.84 2.85
C LYS A 174 54.92 20.49 2.61
N LEU A 175 54.45 20.48 1.37
CA LEU A 175 53.15 21.03 1.03
C LEU A 175 52.03 20.22 1.69
N ALA A 176 52.03 18.91 1.51
CA ALA A 176 51.00 18.01 2.02
C ALA A 176 50.85 18.08 3.54
N GLY A 177 51.97 18.11 4.29
CA GLY A 177 51.92 18.30 5.74
C GLY A 177 51.31 19.64 6.18
N LYS A 178 51.46 20.70 5.37
CA LYS A 178 50.78 21.98 5.62
C LYS A 178 49.32 21.96 5.19
N ILE A 179 48.95 21.23 4.14
CA ILE A 179 47.55 21.02 3.78
C ILE A 179 46.82 20.27 4.90
N ALA A 180 47.40 19.18 5.45
CA ALA A 180 46.82 18.43 6.56
C ALA A 180 46.49 19.32 7.77
N GLN A 181 47.44 20.16 8.20
CA GLN A 181 47.24 21.11 9.31
C GLN A 181 46.13 22.15 9.03
N GLU A 182 45.97 22.57 7.78
CA GLU A 182 44.92 23.53 7.41
C GLU A 182 43.54 22.87 7.22
N ILE A 183 43.49 21.60 6.83
CA ILE A 183 42.26 20.79 6.85
C ILE A 183 41.79 20.63 8.29
N GLU A 184 42.66 20.16 9.19
CA GLU A 184 42.39 20.02 10.63
C GLU A 184 41.89 21.34 11.23
N SER A 185 42.60 22.43 10.94
CA SER A 185 42.20 23.76 11.37
C SER A 185 40.84 24.22 10.81
N GLY A 186 40.44 23.72 9.64
CA GLY A 186 39.15 24.01 9.00
C GLY A 186 38.02 23.20 9.64
N ILE A 187 38.27 21.93 9.93
CA ILE A 187 37.36 21.05 10.69
C ILE A 187 37.09 21.69 12.06
N ASP A 188 38.14 22.00 12.82
CA ASP A 188 38.07 22.70 14.11
C ASP A 188 37.25 23.99 14.05
N ALA A 189 37.42 24.77 12.99
CA ALA A 189 36.72 26.04 12.82
C ALA A 189 35.21 25.86 12.59
N ALA A 190 34.79 24.75 11.98
CA ALA A 190 33.38 24.43 11.70
C ALA A 190 32.61 23.86 12.92
N GLN A 191 33.30 23.47 14.01
CA GLN A 191 32.68 22.81 15.16
C GLN A 191 31.94 23.80 16.11
N THR A 192 30.62 23.98 15.93
CA THR A 192 29.71 24.57 16.94
C THR A 192 28.51 23.64 17.23
N SER A 193 28.72 22.69 18.16
CA SER A 193 27.79 21.65 18.67
C SER A 193 27.34 20.53 17.71
N ALA A 194 27.41 19.28 18.23
CA ALA A 194 27.13 17.99 17.59
C ALA A 194 27.80 17.78 16.21
N ALA A 195 29.10 18.07 16.12
CA ALA A 195 29.83 18.04 14.84
C ALA A 195 30.41 16.66 14.52
N GLN A 196 30.31 16.27 13.25
CA GLN A 196 31.09 15.18 12.66
C GLN A 196 32.59 15.45 12.82
N ASP A 197 33.37 14.38 12.98
CA ASP A 197 34.83 14.41 13.10
C ASP A 197 35.42 13.65 11.90
N PRO A 198 35.48 14.29 10.71
CA PRO A 198 35.93 13.65 9.48
C PRO A 198 37.44 13.38 9.53
N MET A 199 37.84 12.24 8.98
CA MET A 199 39.25 11.81 8.98
C MET A 199 40.08 12.54 7.92
N ILE A 200 41.39 12.65 8.11
CA ILE A 200 42.32 13.23 7.15
C ILE A 200 43.22 12.14 6.58
N PHE A 201 43.12 11.95 5.27
CA PHE A 201 43.83 10.90 4.55
C PHE A 201 44.96 11.46 3.69
N MET A 202 46.12 10.81 3.76
CA MET A 202 47.31 11.22 3.01
C MET A 202 47.62 10.25 1.88
N GLN A 203 47.74 10.74 0.65
CA GLN A 203 48.03 9.87 -0.48
C GLN A 203 49.52 9.46 -0.55
N ALA A 204 49.76 8.15 -0.46
CA ALA A 204 51.06 7.54 -0.67
C ALA A 204 51.47 7.51 -2.16
N SER A 205 52.78 7.46 -2.39
CA SER A 205 53.35 7.15 -3.69
C SER A 205 53.13 5.69 -4.07
N GLN A 206 52.97 5.42 -5.37
CA GLN A 206 53.03 4.06 -5.92
C GLN A 206 54.44 3.42 -5.86
N TYR A 207 55.46 4.17 -5.42
CA TYR A 207 56.85 3.69 -5.32
C TYR A 207 57.34 3.75 -3.87
N ASP A 208 57.70 2.60 -3.33
CA ASP A 208 57.95 2.34 -1.91
C ASP A 208 58.96 3.30 -1.25
N GLU A 209 60.11 3.52 -1.90
CA GLU A 209 61.18 4.37 -1.35
C GLU A 209 60.81 5.86 -1.25
N ARG A 210 59.82 6.32 -2.02
CA ARG A 210 59.39 7.74 -2.02
C ARG A 210 58.57 8.07 -0.77
N ASN A 211 57.83 7.09 -0.24
CA ASN A 211 56.97 7.27 0.94
C ASN A 211 57.77 7.69 2.18
N LYS A 212 58.94 7.05 2.39
CA LYS A 212 59.86 7.40 3.49
C LYS A 212 60.37 8.84 3.38
N VAL A 213 60.62 9.32 2.15
CA VAL A 213 61.07 10.70 1.91
C VAL A 213 59.93 11.68 2.21
N VAL A 214 58.72 11.42 1.74
CA VAL A 214 57.54 12.26 1.98
C VAL A 214 57.24 12.35 3.47
N ARG A 215 57.11 11.21 4.19
CA ARG A 215 56.85 11.17 5.63
C ARG A 215 57.89 11.94 6.44
N SER A 216 59.15 11.89 6.05
CA SER A 216 60.24 12.60 6.76
C SER A 216 60.13 14.13 6.72
N GLN A 217 59.23 14.68 5.90
CA GLN A 217 58.96 16.12 5.83
C GLN A 217 57.82 16.57 6.76
N PHE A 218 57.05 15.65 7.35
CA PHE A 218 55.97 15.96 8.28
C PHE A 218 56.56 16.26 9.67
N ASP A 219 56.18 17.42 10.23
CA ASP A 219 56.42 17.71 11.65
C ASP A 219 55.38 16.97 12.52
N ASP A 220 55.61 16.92 13.84
CA ASP A 220 54.77 16.16 14.77
C ASP A 220 53.30 16.58 14.68
N ASP A 221 53.04 17.89 14.56
CA ASP A 221 51.69 18.44 14.43
C ASP A 221 51.04 18.06 13.09
N ALA A 222 51.79 18.03 11.99
CA ALA A 222 51.27 17.62 10.68
C ALA A 222 50.99 16.13 10.60
N TYR A 223 51.80 15.31 11.28
CA TYR A 223 51.58 13.87 11.36
C TYR A 223 50.40 13.52 12.26
N ALA A 224 50.25 14.22 13.39
CA ALA A 224 49.11 14.04 14.30
C ALA A 224 47.76 14.42 13.68
N ALA A 225 47.77 15.21 12.61
CA ALA A 225 46.59 15.59 11.84
C ALA A 225 46.29 14.62 10.67
N VAL A 226 46.96 13.47 10.58
CA VAL A 226 46.69 12.46 9.55
C VAL A 226 46.20 11.20 10.25
N ASP A 227 45.03 10.72 9.86
CA ASP A 227 44.41 9.53 10.44
C ASP A 227 44.62 8.28 9.60
N GLY A 228 44.92 8.45 8.30
CA GLY A 228 45.10 7.32 7.40
C GLY A 228 45.94 7.61 6.17
N VAL A 229 46.41 6.55 5.53
CA VAL A 229 47.24 6.60 4.33
C VAL A 229 46.53 5.89 3.18
N VAL A 230 46.47 6.58 2.05
CA VAL A 230 45.73 6.16 0.85
C VAL A 230 46.68 5.61 -0.21
N THR A 231 46.24 4.58 -0.93
CA THR A 231 46.94 4.07 -2.11
C THR A 231 45.99 3.65 -3.22
N HIS A 232 46.46 3.56 -4.46
CA HIS A 232 45.65 3.12 -5.61
C HIS A 232 46.10 1.74 -6.08
N PHE A 233 45.20 0.80 -6.39
CA PHE A 233 45.59 -0.56 -6.78
C PHE A 233 44.80 -1.10 -7.97
N TYR A 234 45.51 -1.40 -9.06
CA TYR A 234 44.93 -2.01 -10.26
C TYR A 234 45.48 -3.43 -10.46
N ALA A 235 44.62 -4.44 -10.34
CA ALA A 235 44.99 -5.83 -10.56
C ALA A 235 45.07 -6.13 -12.07
N VAL A 236 46.28 -6.09 -12.63
CA VAL A 236 46.51 -6.26 -14.07
C VAL A 236 47.22 -7.58 -14.39
N ASN A 237 46.94 -8.14 -15.58
CA ASN A 237 47.72 -9.23 -16.13
C ASN A 237 47.82 -9.13 -17.66
N GLY A 238 49.05 -8.95 -18.16
CA GLY A 238 49.33 -8.75 -19.58
C GLY A 238 49.09 -9.96 -20.50
N ASN A 239 48.70 -11.13 -19.98
CA ASN A 239 48.40 -12.33 -20.78
C ASN A 239 46.91 -12.70 -20.86
N GLY A 240 46.00 -11.97 -20.19
CA GLY A 240 44.56 -12.23 -20.22
C GLY A 240 44.07 -13.45 -19.44
N ASN A 241 44.96 -14.13 -18.70
CA ASN A 241 44.55 -15.19 -17.78
C ASN A 241 44.02 -14.55 -16.48
N PRO A 242 42.73 -14.72 -16.14
CA PRO A 242 42.17 -14.16 -14.90
C PRO A 242 42.90 -14.65 -13.65
N MET A 243 43.43 -15.88 -13.69
CA MET A 243 44.11 -16.51 -12.56
C MET A 243 45.54 -16.01 -12.32
N GLY A 244 46.05 -15.17 -13.22
CA GLY A 244 47.37 -14.53 -13.08
C GLY A 244 47.30 -13.05 -12.70
N ALA A 245 46.11 -12.45 -12.63
CA ALA A 245 45.92 -11.06 -12.19
C ALA A 245 45.86 -10.96 -10.65
N GLY A 246 46.36 -9.85 -10.12
CA GLY A 246 46.50 -9.59 -8.68
C GLY A 246 47.89 -9.92 -8.13
N GLY A 247 48.07 -9.77 -6.82
CA GLY A 247 49.36 -9.87 -6.14
C GLY A 247 50.16 -8.56 -6.12
N GLY A 248 51.06 -8.43 -5.15
CA GLY A 248 51.84 -7.22 -4.91
C GLY A 248 51.19 -6.21 -3.97
N LEU A 249 49.87 -6.31 -3.72
CA LEU A 249 49.16 -5.47 -2.76
C LEU A 249 49.78 -5.56 -1.36
N GLN A 250 49.96 -6.77 -0.83
CA GLN A 250 50.59 -6.98 0.48
C GLN A 250 51.97 -6.30 0.61
N SER A 251 52.81 -6.36 -0.43
CA SER A 251 54.11 -5.67 -0.40
C SER A 251 53.93 -4.16 -0.30
N ARG A 252 53.03 -3.61 -1.12
CA ARG A 252 52.73 -2.19 -1.14
C ARG A 252 52.16 -1.68 0.19
N LEU A 253 51.23 -2.42 0.79
CA LEU A 253 50.66 -2.07 2.09
C LEU A 253 51.71 -2.11 3.20
N LYS A 254 52.56 -3.15 3.20
CA LYS A 254 53.69 -3.23 4.11
C LYS A 254 54.69 -2.08 3.94
N ASP A 255 54.96 -1.66 2.71
CA ASP A 255 55.86 -0.54 2.44
C ASP A 255 55.28 0.80 2.94
N ILE A 256 53.96 0.94 2.88
CA ILE A 256 53.23 2.07 3.48
C ILE A 256 53.34 2.02 5.01
N GLU A 257 53.05 0.87 5.62
CA GLU A 257 53.18 0.64 7.07
C GLU A 257 54.61 0.97 7.56
N GLU A 258 55.64 0.47 6.87
CA GLU A 258 57.05 0.75 7.21
C GLU A 258 57.43 2.23 7.04
N ALA A 259 56.78 2.94 6.13
CA ALA A 259 57.08 4.33 5.85
C ALA A 259 56.33 5.29 6.77
N TRP A 260 55.08 4.98 7.13
CA TRP A 260 54.15 5.89 7.80
C TRP A 260 53.78 5.48 9.23
N GLY A 261 53.99 4.22 9.62
CA GLY A 261 53.72 3.75 10.98
C GLY A 261 54.64 4.39 12.03
N ASP A 262 54.09 4.70 13.20
CA ASP A 262 54.84 5.19 14.35
C ASP A 262 55.04 4.06 15.38
N PRO A 263 56.28 3.63 15.66
CA PRO A 263 56.55 2.58 16.62
C PRO A 263 56.35 2.99 18.09
N ASP A 264 56.16 4.29 18.36
CA ASP A 264 56.08 4.86 19.72
C ASP A 264 54.63 5.20 20.16
N THR A 265 53.62 5.06 19.29
CA THR A 265 52.18 5.23 19.61
C THR A 265 51.44 3.89 19.64
N SER A 266 50.23 3.88 20.23
CA SER A 266 49.33 2.72 20.25
C SER A 266 48.17 2.84 19.27
N GLU A 267 48.13 3.92 18.49
CA GLU A 267 47.13 4.17 17.47
C GLU A 267 47.80 3.99 16.11
N ASP A 268 47.33 2.99 15.36
CA ASP A 268 47.79 2.70 14.00
C ASP A 268 47.02 3.56 13.01
N LEU A 269 47.70 4.10 12.00
CA LEU A 269 47.05 4.82 10.89
C LEU A 269 46.17 3.86 10.10
N LEU A 270 44.99 4.34 9.69
CA LEU A 270 44.13 3.58 8.77
C LEU A 270 44.82 3.37 7.42
N VAL A 271 44.51 2.27 6.77
CA VAL A 271 45.00 1.93 5.43
C VAL A 271 43.84 1.93 4.45
N LEU A 272 43.89 2.83 3.48
CA LEU A 272 42.80 3.04 2.52
C LEU A 272 43.23 2.75 1.09
N ILE A 273 42.32 2.22 0.29
CA ILE A 273 42.49 2.09 -1.15
C ILE A 273 41.44 2.94 -1.87
N SER A 274 41.78 4.20 -2.13
CA SER A 274 40.83 5.18 -2.66
C SER A 274 40.57 5.06 -4.19
N GLU A 275 41.36 4.25 -4.87
CA GLU A 275 41.07 3.82 -6.25
C GLU A 275 41.53 2.39 -6.47
N TRP A 276 40.62 1.50 -6.84
CA TRP A 276 40.98 0.16 -7.29
C TRP A 276 40.09 -0.39 -8.38
N ASN A 277 40.66 -1.30 -9.19
CA ASN A 277 39.94 -2.04 -10.21
C ASN A 277 40.75 -3.29 -10.66
N VAL A 278 40.14 -4.13 -11.49
CA VAL A 278 40.75 -5.23 -12.23
C VAL A 278 40.78 -4.93 -13.73
N GLY A 279 41.96 -5.09 -14.33
CA GLY A 279 42.26 -4.61 -15.68
C GLY A 279 42.99 -3.27 -15.65
N GLY A 280 43.68 -2.91 -16.73
CA GLY A 280 44.48 -1.67 -16.78
C GLY A 280 44.17 -0.79 -17.99
N ASP A 281 44.85 0.35 -18.09
CA ASP A 281 44.50 1.42 -19.02
C ASP A 281 44.71 1.11 -20.51
N GLY A 282 43.68 1.43 -21.31
CA GLY A 282 43.75 1.70 -22.75
C GLY A 282 43.25 0.57 -23.67
N PRO A 283 42.97 0.88 -24.96
CA PRO A 283 42.36 -0.02 -25.94
C PRO A 283 43.23 -1.25 -26.35
N GLY A 284 44.38 -1.44 -25.70
CA GLY A 284 45.25 -2.60 -25.85
C GLY A 284 45.30 -3.53 -24.63
N ASN A 285 44.52 -3.27 -23.57
CA ASN A 285 44.58 -3.98 -22.29
C ASN A 285 43.23 -4.64 -21.88
N THR A 286 42.41 -5.01 -22.87
CA THR A 286 41.06 -5.61 -22.74
C THR A 286 41.09 -7.11 -22.43
N ALA A 287 42.14 -7.61 -21.80
CA ALA A 287 42.36 -9.05 -21.70
C ALA A 287 41.47 -9.73 -20.64
N LEU A 288 40.91 -8.93 -19.72
CA LEU A 288 39.92 -9.32 -18.71
C LEU A 288 38.65 -8.47 -18.89
N SER A 289 37.57 -9.08 -19.39
CA SER A 289 36.26 -8.46 -19.66
C SER A 289 35.14 -9.47 -19.43
N GLY A 290 33.90 -8.98 -19.25
CA GLY A 290 32.77 -9.80 -18.84
C GLY A 290 33.08 -10.59 -17.56
N LEU A 291 32.58 -11.82 -17.51
CA LEU A 291 32.75 -12.72 -16.35
C LEU A 291 34.21 -13.07 -16.03
N LYS A 292 35.17 -12.89 -16.97
CA LYS A 292 36.60 -13.11 -16.68
C LYS A 292 37.13 -12.22 -15.54
N ARG A 293 36.43 -11.14 -15.21
CA ARG A 293 36.85 -10.22 -14.14
C ARG A 293 36.46 -10.74 -12.75
N ASN A 294 35.49 -11.65 -12.62
CA ASN A 294 34.96 -12.11 -11.34
C ASN A 294 36.04 -12.70 -10.43
N ALA A 295 36.79 -13.68 -10.96
CA ALA A 295 37.85 -14.36 -10.23
C ALA A 295 38.94 -13.39 -9.68
N PRO A 296 39.57 -12.52 -10.51
CA PRO A 296 40.54 -11.56 -10.01
C PRO A 296 39.96 -10.46 -9.13
N LEU A 297 38.71 -10.04 -9.33
CA LEU A 297 38.05 -9.04 -8.49
C LEU A 297 37.84 -9.56 -7.08
N MET A 298 37.22 -10.73 -6.97
CA MET A 298 36.98 -11.44 -5.73
C MET A 298 38.32 -11.67 -4.98
N ARG A 299 39.37 -12.09 -5.70
CA ARG A 299 40.71 -12.27 -5.13
C ARG A 299 41.28 -10.96 -4.57
N THR A 300 41.21 -9.88 -5.35
CA THR A 300 41.73 -8.58 -4.93
C THR A 300 40.98 -8.04 -3.72
N PHE A 301 39.64 -8.18 -3.69
CA PHE A 301 38.84 -7.80 -2.53
C PHE A 301 39.27 -8.56 -1.27
N ALA A 302 39.41 -9.88 -1.32
CA ALA A 302 39.88 -10.64 -0.17
C ALA A 302 41.32 -10.27 0.24
N GLU A 303 42.23 -9.98 -0.71
CA GLU A 303 43.58 -9.45 -0.44
C GLU A 303 43.52 -8.12 0.34
N MET A 304 42.51 -7.29 0.13
CA MET A 304 42.30 -6.07 0.92
C MET A 304 41.88 -6.40 2.36
N ILE A 305 40.89 -7.29 2.53
CA ILE A 305 40.36 -7.66 3.85
C ILE A 305 41.44 -8.34 4.71
N GLU A 306 42.19 -9.29 4.15
CA GLU A 306 43.25 -10.01 4.87
C GLU A 306 44.35 -9.07 5.37
N ASN A 307 44.63 -7.98 4.63
CA ASN A 307 45.69 -7.02 4.96
C ASN A 307 45.16 -5.78 5.69
N GLY A 308 43.93 -5.81 6.21
CA GLY A 308 43.39 -4.77 7.09
C GLY A 308 43.16 -3.42 6.40
N VAL A 309 42.72 -3.43 5.14
CA VAL A 309 42.26 -2.20 4.47
C VAL A 309 40.94 -1.75 5.10
N ASP A 310 40.86 -0.52 5.60
CA ASP A 310 39.69 -0.01 6.33
C ASP A 310 38.61 0.60 5.41
N LEU A 311 39.03 1.12 4.26
CA LEU A 311 38.14 1.77 3.28
C LEU A 311 38.65 1.49 1.86
N ALA A 312 37.73 1.14 0.96
CA ALA A 312 38.04 0.92 -0.45
C ALA A 312 36.98 1.56 -1.36
N THR A 313 37.43 2.26 -2.41
CA THR A 313 36.56 2.86 -3.42
C THR A 313 36.89 2.38 -4.83
N PHE A 314 35.92 1.75 -5.49
CA PHE A 314 36.06 1.18 -6.82
C PHE A 314 36.15 2.29 -7.89
N TRP A 315 36.92 2.05 -8.95
CA TRP A 315 37.11 2.98 -10.07
C TRP A 315 36.36 2.48 -11.32
N THR A 316 35.17 2.93 -11.70
CA THR A 316 34.17 3.88 -11.14
C THR A 316 32.78 3.23 -11.27
N ALA A 317 31.75 3.81 -10.65
CA ALA A 317 30.35 3.39 -10.76
C ALA A 317 29.83 3.43 -12.21
N VAL A 318 30.11 4.51 -12.97
CA VAL A 318 29.56 4.73 -14.31
C VAL A 318 30.68 4.93 -15.35
N ALA A 319 30.50 4.44 -16.57
CA ALA A 319 31.54 4.49 -17.61
C ALA A 319 31.74 5.90 -18.18
N PRO A 320 33.01 6.37 -18.27
CA PRO A 320 33.73 6.20 -19.54
C PRO A 320 35.25 5.92 -19.37
N GLY A 321 35.64 5.31 -18.26
CA GLY A 321 37.04 5.16 -17.85
C GLY A 321 37.90 4.11 -18.61
N PRO A 322 39.24 4.24 -18.53
CA PRO A 322 40.24 3.56 -19.37
C PRO A 322 40.45 2.04 -19.14
N GLY A 323 39.73 1.43 -18.18
CA GLY A 323 39.83 0.01 -17.82
C GLY A 323 38.50 -0.74 -17.97
N ALA A 324 38.22 -1.16 -19.19
CA ALA A 324 37.25 -2.19 -19.58
C ALA A 324 35.77 -2.12 -19.13
N GLU A 325 35.40 -2.21 -17.85
CA GLU A 325 33.97 -2.17 -17.44
C GLU A 325 33.82 -1.56 -16.02
N SER A 326 32.96 -0.53 -15.89
CA SER A 326 32.51 0.07 -14.62
C SER A 326 31.52 -0.86 -13.89
N LEU A 327 31.05 -0.47 -12.70
CA LEU A 327 30.00 -1.23 -12.00
C LEU A 327 28.73 -1.31 -12.88
N ALA A 328 28.36 -0.20 -13.52
CA ALA A 328 27.18 -0.13 -14.38
C ALA A 328 27.36 0.74 -15.63
N ARG A 329 26.39 0.70 -16.57
CA ARG A 329 26.48 1.39 -17.88
C ARG A 329 25.19 2.07 -18.31
N LYS A 330 25.35 3.16 -19.09
CA LYS A 330 24.29 3.83 -19.86
C LYS A 330 24.15 3.15 -21.24
N SER A 331 23.01 2.54 -21.53
CA SER A 331 22.74 1.95 -22.85
C SER A 331 22.47 3.04 -23.90
N THR A 332 23.09 2.96 -25.08
CA THR A 332 22.84 3.91 -26.20
C THR A 332 22.01 3.29 -27.33
N VAL A 333 21.66 2.00 -27.25
CA VAL A 333 20.99 1.26 -28.32
C VAL A 333 19.49 1.05 -28.04
N LEU A 334 19.06 1.20 -26.80
CA LEU A 334 17.66 0.97 -26.34
C LEU A 334 17.07 2.15 -25.56
N ALA A 335 17.66 3.35 -25.70
CA ALA A 335 17.16 4.58 -25.05
C ALA A 335 15.71 4.97 -25.41
N ASP A 336 15.06 4.25 -26.32
CA ASP A 336 13.67 4.46 -26.72
C ASP A 336 12.67 3.45 -26.11
N MET A 337 13.10 2.42 -25.35
CA MET A 337 12.17 1.40 -24.83
C MET A 337 12.16 1.20 -23.32
N TYR A 338 13.29 1.36 -22.61
CA TYR A 338 13.31 1.35 -21.15
C TYR A 338 14.33 2.38 -20.69
N ASN A 339 13.88 3.35 -19.91
CA ASN A 339 14.65 4.52 -19.51
C ASN A 339 15.58 4.17 -18.32
N GLY A 340 16.35 3.09 -18.42
CA GLY A 340 17.08 2.49 -17.30
C GLY A 340 18.54 2.17 -17.61
N ALA A 341 19.33 1.97 -16.56
CA ALA A 341 20.74 1.73 -16.63
C ALA A 341 21.08 0.34 -16.07
N HIS A 342 22.06 -0.35 -16.67
CA HIS A 342 22.25 -1.80 -16.48
C HIS A 342 23.53 -2.13 -15.71
N LEU A 343 23.43 -3.08 -14.79
CA LEU A 343 24.60 -3.66 -14.11
C LEU A 343 25.46 -4.47 -15.08
N THR A 344 26.77 -4.26 -14.98
CA THR A 344 27.72 -5.21 -15.57
C THR A 344 27.83 -6.44 -14.69
N PRO A 345 28.39 -7.56 -15.18
CA PRO A 345 28.72 -8.69 -14.30
C PRO A 345 29.60 -8.29 -13.11
N THR A 346 30.42 -7.25 -13.27
CA THR A 346 31.23 -6.68 -12.18
C THR A 346 30.39 -5.92 -11.17
N GLY A 347 29.37 -5.17 -11.62
CA GLY A 347 28.39 -4.52 -10.75
C GLY A 347 27.59 -5.51 -9.92
N TYR A 348 27.06 -6.56 -10.55
CA TYR A 348 26.37 -7.63 -9.82
C TYR A 348 27.26 -8.28 -8.78
N LEU A 349 28.52 -8.63 -9.12
CA LEU A 349 29.43 -9.21 -8.14
C LEU A 349 29.72 -8.25 -6.96
N TYR A 350 29.82 -6.95 -7.25
CA TYR A 350 30.03 -5.94 -6.22
C TYR A 350 28.84 -5.83 -5.27
N ARG A 351 27.61 -5.81 -5.81
CA ARG A 351 26.35 -5.83 -5.05
C ARG A 351 26.20 -7.10 -4.22
N MET A 352 26.44 -8.26 -4.84
CA MET A 352 26.42 -9.55 -4.16
C MET A 352 27.37 -9.57 -2.95
N LEU A 353 28.53 -8.91 -3.05
CA LEU A 353 29.46 -8.77 -1.93
C LEU A 353 28.91 -7.80 -0.87
N SER A 354 28.43 -6.61 -1.24
CA SER A 354 27.96 -5.62 -0.27
C SER A 354 26.81 -6.14 0.60
N GLU A 355 25.85 -6.87 0.03
CA GLU A 355 24.69 -7.33 0.80
C GLU A 355 25.00 -8.54 1.69
N ASN A 356 25.91 -9.40 1.26
CA ASN A 356 26.09 -10.71 1.88
C ASN A 356 27.34 -10.84 2.76
N VAL A 357 28.36 -9.99 2.57
CA VAL A 357 29.60 -10.12 3.37
C VAL A 357 29.81 -9.04 4.42
N ILE A 358 29.05 -7.94 4.41
CA ILE A 358 29.12 -6.95 5.50
C ILE A 358 28.74 -7.63 6.83
N GLY A 359 29.49 -7.31 7.90
CA GLY A 359 29.37 -7.92 9.23
C GLY A 359 30.12 -9.24 9.39
N THR A 360 30.59 -9.83 8.29
CA THR A 360 31.29 -11.12 8.31
C THR A 360 32.81 -10.99 8.26
N ASN A 361 33.52 -12.03 8.68
CA ASN A 361 34.98 -12.11 8.65
C ASN A 361 35.44 -13.06 7.54
N LEU A 362 36.53 -12.71 6.85
CA LEU A 362 37.16 -13.58 5.86
C LEU A 362 37.78 -14.81 6.54
N GLN A 363 37.37 -16.01 6.10
CA GLN A 363 37.82 -17.29 6.65
C GLN A 363 38.86 -18.00 5.78
N THR A 364 39.00 -17.59 4.52
CA THR A 364 39.88 -18.26 3.56
C THR A 364 41.26 -17.61 3.54
N ASP A 365 42.31 -18.41 3.79
CA ASP A 365 43.70 -17.99 3.58
C ASP A 365 43.97 -17.84 2.07
N ILE A 366 44.48 -16.67 1.70
CA ILE A 366 44.73 -16.25 0.32
C ILE A 366 45.76 -17.14 -0.39
N SER A 367 46.67 -17.72 0.37
CA SER A 367 47.68 -18.65 -0.14
C SER A 367 47.09 -20.00 -0.58
N ASP A 368 45.88 -20.34 -0.13
CA ASP A 368 45.15 -21.58 -0.40
C ASP A 368 43.99 -21.41 -1.41
N PHE A 369 43.83 -20.22 -2.02
CA PHE A 369 42.72 -19.89 -2.92
C PHE A 369 42.52 -20.82 -4.11
N LYS A 370 43.57 -21.52 -4.55
CA LYS A 370 43.52 -22.37 -5.73
C LYS A 370 42.94 -23.72 -5.38
N LEU A 371 41.72 -23.97 -5.85
CA LEU A 371 41.06 -25.28 -5.74
C LEU A 371 41.89 -26.45 -6.31
N ASN A 372 42.82 -26.16 -7.23
CA ASN A 372 43.81 -27.12 -7.71
C ASN A 372 45.11 -26.45 -8.19
N ASN A 373 46.18 -27.24 -8.29
CA ASN A 373 47.48 -26.83 -8.86
C ASN A 373 47.41 -26.39 -10.34
N GLU A 374 46.26 -26.51 -10.99
CA GLU A 374 46.04 -26.18 -12.39
C GLU A 374 45.41 -24.78 -12.58
N ASN A 375 45.11 -24.06 -11.49
CA ASN A 375 44.51 -22.73 -11.48
C ASN A 375 43.14 -22.66 -12.19
N ASN A 376 42.18 -23.55 -11.88
CA ASN A 376 40.90 -23.57 -12.60
C ASN A 376 39.74 -22.84 -11.91
N ALA A 377 39.84 -22.52 -10.61
CA ALA A 377 38.81 -21.80 -9.87
C ALA A 377 39.32 -21.26 -8.52
N TYR A 378 38.60 -20.28 -7.98
CA TYR A 378 38.77 -19.77 -6.61
C TYR A 378 37.56 -20.08 -5.73
N VAL A 379 37.82 -20.25 -4.43
CA VAL A 379 36.80 -20.25 -3.38
C VAL A 379 37.15 -19.19 -2.35
N MET A 380 36.14 -18.44 -1.94
CA MET A 380 36.22 -17.54 -0.80
C MET A 380 35.09 -17.85 0.15
N ALA A 381 35.38 -17.76 1.44
CA ALA A 381 34.42 -18.00 2.49
C ALA A 381 34.47 -16.86 3.50
N PHE A 382 33.29 -16.40 3.86
CA PHE A 382 33.06 -15.38 4.86
C PHE A 382 32.11 -15.94 5.92
N GLU A 383 32.35 -15.65 7.19
CA GLU A 383 31.54 -16.15 8.30
C GLU A 383 31.35 -15.05 9.34
N GLY A 384 30.11 -14.87 9.78
CA GLY A 384 29.70 -13.88 10.77
C GLY A 384 28.18 -13.78 10.80
N ASP A 385 27.63 -13.20 11.87
CA ASP A 385 26.20 -12.94 12.00
C ASP A 385 25.28 -14.16 11.75
N GLY A 386 25.73 -15.36 12.12
CA GLY A 386 24.95 -16.60 11.97
C GLY A 386 24.90 -17.18 10.55
N ARG A 387 25.65 -16.61 9.61
CA ARG A 387 25.72 -17.05 8.21
C ARG A 387 27.15 -17.36 7.77
N THR A 388 27.28 -18.29 6.83
CA THR A 388 28.50 -18.56 6.05
C THR A 388 28.22 -18.30 4.57
N VAL A 389 28.99 -17.43 3.95
CA VAL A 389 28.86 -17.09 2.52
C VAL A 389 30.07 -17.60 1.76
N LEU A 390 29.84 -18.47 0.78
CA LEU A 390 30.87 -19.07 -0.05
C LEU A 390 30.75 -18.56 -1.49
N TYR A 391 31.83 -18.10 -2.08
CA TYR A 391 31.88 -17.75 -3.51
C TYR A 391 32.76 -18.75 -4.25
N PHE A 392 32.21 -19.39 -5.27
CA PHE A 392 32.91 -20.27 -6.20
C PHE A 392 33.02 -19.59 -7.55
N THR A 393 34.24 -19.38 -8.05
CA THR A 393 34.46 -18.66 -9.32
C THR A 393 35.21 -19.53 -10.32
N SER A 394 34.72 -19.62 -11.55
CA SER A 394 35.39 -20.31 -12.65
C SER A 394 36.52 -19.44 -13.21
N GLY A 395 37.73 -19.98 -13.28
CA GLY A 395 38.89 -19.31 -13.88
C GLY A 395 39.13 -19.68 -15.35
N THR A 396 38.24 -20.46 -15.97
CA THR A 396 38.50 -21.11 -17.27
C THR A 396 37.43 -20.80 -18.32
N ASP A 397 37.81 -20.97 -19.59
CA ASP A 397 36.92 -20.85 -20.76
C ASP A 397 36.06 -22.11 -21.00
N SER A 398 35.95 -22.99 -20.00
CA SER A 398 35.26 -24.27 -20.12
C SER A 398 34.40 -24.56 -18.90
N ASN A 399 33.39 -25.41 -19.06
CA ASN A 399 32.53 -25.80 -17.95
C ASN A 399 33.33 -26.49 -16.84
N LEU A 400 33.08 -26.05 -15.62
CA LEU A 400 33.72 -26.52 -14.41
C LEU A 400 32.67 -27.11 -13.48
N ASN A 401 32.98 -28.28 -12.92
CA ASN A 401 32.07 -28.92 -12.00
C ASN A 401 32.77 -29.11 -10.65
N ILE A 402 32.19 -28.54 -9.61
CA ILE A 402 32.77 -28.45 -8.27
C ILE A 402 31.95 -29.35 -7.36
N ASP A 403 32.62 -30.30 -6.69
CA ASP A 403 32.02 -31.04 -5.57
C ASP A 403 32.55 -30.40 -4.27
N ALA A 404 31.75 -29.52 -3.67
CA ALA A 404 32.07 -28.81 -2.43
C ALA A 404 31.69 -29.68 -1.22
N ASP A 405 32.65 -29.95 -0.34
CA ASP A 405 32.43 -30.70 0.90
C ASP A 405 32.13 -29.70 2.03
N LEU A 406 30.87 -29.66 2.44
CA LEU A 406 30.36 -28.73 3.45
C LEU A 406 30.32 -29.38 4.84
N THR A 407 31.04 -30.48 5.05
CA THR A 407 31.15 -31.15 6.35
C THR A 407 31.57 -30.15 7.43
N GLY A 408 30.76 -30.03 8.48
CA GLY A 408 31.03 -29.14 9.61
C GLY A 408 30.49 -27.72 9.47
N LEU A 409 30.05 -27.32 8.27
CA LEU A 409 29.28 -26.09 8.04
C LEU A 409 27.78 -26.34 8.09
N LEU A 410 27.38 -27.61 8.00
CA LEU A 410 25.99 -28.03 7.95
C LEU A 410 25.61 -28.82 9.20
N ASP A 411 24.43 -28.51 9.71
CA ASP A 411 23.71 -29.30 10.70
C ASP A 411 22.26 -29.54 10.23
N SER A 412 21.39 -30.00 11.14
CA SER A 412 19.99 -30.29 10.82
C SER A 412 19.12 -29.04 10.59
N ASN A 413 19.61 -27.86 10.99
CA ASN A 413 18.92 -26.58 10.90
C ASN A 413 19.50 -25.68 9.80
N SER A 414 20.59 -26.09 9.13
CA SER A 414 21.18 -25.29 8.07
C SER A 414 20.28 -25.19 6.84
N HIS A 415 20.00 -23.96 6.40
CA HIS A 415 19.42 -23.66 5.10
C HIS A 415 20.53 -23.28 4.11
N ILE A 416 20.37 -23.61 2.81
CA ILE A 416 21.36 -23.32 1.78
C ILE A 416 20.67 -22.63 0.61
N HIS A 417 21.10 -21.41 0.32
CA HIS A 417 20.71 -20.64 -0.86
C HIS A 417 21.87 -20.55 -1.85
N VAL A 418 21.59 -20.64 -3.16
CA VAL A 418 22.63 -20.61 -4.20
C VAL A 418 22.27 -19.68 -5.35
N THR A 419 22.97 -18.56 -5.44
CA THR A 419 22.86 -17.59 -6.53
C THR A 419 23.97 -17.81 -7.55
N ARG A 420 23.64 -17.96 -8.83
CA ARG A 420 24.63 -18.02 -9.91
C ARG A 420 24.67 -16.69 -10.65
N LEU A 421 25.87 -16.13 -10.80
CA LEU A 421 26.13 -14.98 -11.66
C LEU A 421 26.65 -15.44 -13.03
N GLY A 422 25.84 -15.18 -14.05
CA GLY A 422 26.07 -15.47 -15.45
C GLY A 422 26.11 -14.21 -16.33
N MET A 423 25.87 -14.42 -17.63
CA MET A 423 25.72 -13.35 -18.62
C MET A 423 24.56 -13.66 -19.55
N VAL A 424 23.83 -12.61 -19.92
CA VAL A 424 22.81 -12.71 -20.96
C VAL A 424 23.45 -13.11 -22.29
N GLY A 425 22.96 -14.19 -22.90
CA GLY A 425 23.46 -14.72 -24.17
C GLY A 425 24.57 -15.77 -24.01
N THR A 426 25.53 -15.82 -24.95
CA THR A 426 26.52 -16.93 -25.01
C THR A 426 27.98 -16.50 -24.99
N ASP A 427 28.27 -15.18 -24.99
CA ASP A 427 29.65 -14.68 -24.95
C ASP A 427 29.98 -14.13 -23.55
N ASN A 428 30.42 -15.04 -22.68
CA ASN A 428 30.81 -14.77 -21.29
C ASN A 428 32.03 -13.83 -21.15
N THR A 429 32.60 -13.38 -22.27
CA THR A 429 33.78 -12.52 -22.34
C THR A 429 33.49 -11.18 -23.01
N ALA A 430 32.24 -10.98 -23.43
CA ALA A 430 31.83 -9.78 -24.14
C ALA A 430 32.10 -8.55 -23.27
N TYR A 431 32.85 -7.62 -23.84
CA TYR A 431 33.20 -6.36 -23.20
C TYR A 431 31.98 -5.48 -22.90
N TYR A 432 30.83 -5.70 -23.54
CA TYR A 432 29.60 -4.94 -23.36
C TYR A 432 28.40 -5.85 -23.02
N GLY A 433 28.64 -7.02 -22.43
CA GLY A 433 27.53 -7.89 -22.07
C GLY A 433 26.93 -7.57 -20.70
N GLU A 434 25.67 -7.94 -20.56
CA GLU A 434 24.85 -7.78 -19.36
C GLU A 434 25.04 -9.01 -18.46
N GLY A 435 25.11 -8.77 -17.14
CA GLY A 435 25.08 -9.85 -16.16
C GLY A 435 23.67 -10.40 -16.02
N GLU A 436 23.57 -11.58 -15.42
CA GLU A 436 22.30 -12.24 -15.09
C GLU A 436 22.49 -13.00 -13.78
N LEU A 437 21.56 -12.86 -12.84
CA LEU A 437 21.49 -13.63 -11.62
C LEU A 437 20.46 -14.75 -11.81
N THR A 438 20.87 -15.99 -11.56
CA THR A 438 19.95 -17.12 -11.54
C THR A 438 19.95 -17.76 -10.17
N GLN A 439 18.78 -17.79 -9.53
CA GLN A 439 18.61 -18.49 -8.27
C GLN A 439 18.38 -19.98 -8.50
N LEU A 440 19.21 -20.82 -7.87
CA LEU A 440 19.16 -22.27 -8.06
C LEU A 440 18.32 -22.91 -6.96
N SER A 441 17.22 -23.55 -7.36
CA SER A 441 16.36 -24.27 -6.42
C SER A 441 17.04 -25.51 -5.84
N ALA A 442 16.57 -25.97 -4.67
CA ALA A 442 17.02 -27.23 -4.07
C ALA A 442 16.87 -28.45 -5.01
N ALA A 443 15.94 -28.41 -5.97
CA ALA A 443 15.73 -29.46 -6.97
C ALA A 443 16.80 -29.45 -8.08
N GLU A 444 17.37 -28.27 -8.37
CA GLU A 444 18.43 -28.08 -9.35
C GLU A 444 19.82 -28.33 -8.73
N LEU A 445 19.94 -28.18 -7.41
CA LEU A 445 21.13 -28.52 -6.66
C LEU A 445 21.25 -30.03 -6.45
N THR A 446 22.38 -30.61 -6.87
CA THR A 446 22.67 -32.01 -6.57
C THR A 446 23.45 -32.11 -5.26
N ARG A 447 22.75 -32.43 -4.16
CA ARG A 447 23.36 -32.71 -2.86
C ARG A 447 23.44 -34.22 -2.58
N THR A 448 24.60 -34.71 -2.14
CA THR A 448 24.78 -36.11 -1.68
C THR A 448 25.51 -36.12 -0.34
N GLY A 449 24.78 -36.35 0.76
CA GLY A 449 25.34 -36.18 2.11
C GLY A 449 25.64 -34.70 2.35
N ASP A 450 26.85 -34.37 2.80
CA ASP A 450 27.29 -32.98 2.99
C ASP A 450 28.04 -32.42 1.78
N THR A 451 28.02 -33.15 0.65
CA THR A 451 28.62 -32.68 -0.60
C THR A 451 27.57 -31.97 -1.46
N LEU A 452 27.81 -30.69 -1.75
CA LEU A 452 27.06 -29.90 -2.72
C LEU A 452 27.78 -29.89 -4.06
N ARG A 453 27.07 -30.20 -5.14
CA ARG A 453 27.62 -30.15 -6.49
C ARG A 453 27.16 -28.90 -7.23
N ILE A 454 28.13 -28.13 -7.71
CA ILE A 454 27.93 -26.86 -8.42
C ILE A 454 28.52 -27.01 -9.82
N ASP A 455 27.70 -26.80 -10.85
CA ASP A 455 28.14 -26.80 -12.24
C ASP A 455 28.18 -25.35 -12.75
N LEU A 456 29.37 -24.87 -13.11
CA LEU A 456 29.64 -23.52 -13.62
C LEU A 456 30.03 -23.58 -15.10
N GLY A 457 29.52 -22.65 -15.89
CA GLY A 457 29.97 -22.35 -17.24
C GLY A 457 31.34 -21.67 -17.27
N ALA A 458 31.71 -21.20 -18.45
CA ALA A 458 32.96 -20.46 -18.64
C ALA A 458 32.93 -19.15 -17.82
N TYR A 459 33.86 -18.99 -16.89
CA TYR A 459 34.02 -17.79 -16.03
C TYR A 459 32.86 -17.43 -15.08
N GLU A 460 31.78 -18.22 -15.06
CA GLU A 460 30.65 -18.02 -14.14
C GLU A 460 31.07 -18.09 -12.66
N LEU A 461 30.21 -17.55 -11.82
CA LEU A 461 30.36 -17.54 -10.37
C LEU A 461 29.09 -18.11 -9.72
N ALA A 462 29.25 -18.82 -8.60
CA ALA A 462 28.15 -19.17 -7.71
C ALA A 462 28.45 -18.66 -6.30
N GLN A 463 27.49 -17.97 -5.70
CA GLN A 463 27.44 -17.68 -4.28
C GLN A 463 26.59 -18.76 -3.60
N VAL A 464 27.04 -19.26 -2.46
CA VAL A 464 26.32 -20.20 -1.61
C VAL A 464 26.21 -19.58 -0.23
N VAL A 465 25.02 -19.23 0.20
CA VAL A 465 24.73 -18.73 1.54
C VAL A 465 24.21 -19.89 2.38
N ILE A 466 24.84 -20.12 3.52
CA ILE A 466 24.44 -21.13 4.50
C ILE A 466 24.05 -20.40 5.77
N THR A 467 22.79 -20.50 6.18
CA THR A 467 22.27 -19.91 7.42
C THR A 467 21.95 -20.98 8.44
N ASP A 468 22.31 -20.74 9.71
CA ASP A 468 21.83 -21.56 10.82
C ASP A 468 20.50 -21.00 11.31
N GLN A 469 19.41 -21.68 10.95
CA GLN A 469 18.06 -21.26 11.30
C GLN A 469 17.80 -21.24 12.82
N SER A 470 18.65 -21.87 13.65
CA SER A 470 18.49 -21.83 15.11
C SER A 470 18.96 -20.52 15.76
N THR A 471 19.65 -19.66 15.01
CA THR A 471 20.11 -18.35 15.47
C THR A 471 18.99 -17.29 15.49
N GLY A 472 17.89 -17.57 14.79
CA GLY A 472 16.81 -16.61 14.55
C GLY A 472 17.12 -15.59 13.44
N ALA A 473 18.25 -15.72 12.74
CA ALA A 473 18.55 -14.92 11.57
C ALA A 473 17.86 -15.52 10.34
N GLY A 474 17.10 -14.69 9.62
CA GLY A 474 16.59 -15.00 8.29
C GLY A 474 17.61 -14.74 7.19
N VAL A 475 17.16 -14.85 5.95
CA VAL A 475 17.89 -14.57 4.73
C VAL A 475 17.40 -13.27 4.09
N HIS A 476 18.30 -12.63 3.35
CA HIS A 476 17.94 -11.55 2.43
C HIS A 476 18.20 -12.04 1.02
N LEU A 477 17.13 -12.24 0.25
CA LEU A 477 17.15 -12.78 -1.11
C LEU A 477 16.61 -11.74 -2.09
N TYR A 478 17.19 -11.71 -3.28
CA TYR A 478 16.71 -10.89 -4.38
C TYR A 478 16.84 -11.65 -5.71
N GLY A 479 15.88 -11.43 -6.59
CA GLY A 479 15.89 -11.86 -7.99
C GLY A 479 16.69 -10.91 -8.88
N ASP A 480 16.61 -11.14 -10.19
CA ASP A 480 17.23 -10.28 -11.18
C ASP A 480 16.38 -9.02 -11.39
N ASP A 481 17.03 -7.87 -11.20
CA ASP A 481 16.44 -6.55 -11.39
C ASP A 481 16.58 -6.04 -12.83
N GLN A 482 17.08 -6.88 -13.73
CA GLN A 482 17.27 -6.58 -15.13
C GLN A 482 16.62 -7.70 -15.95
N ASN A 483 16.16 -7.38 -17.16
CA ASN A 483 15.82 -8.36 -18.19
C ASN A 483 14.54 -9.21 -18.02
N ASP A 484 13.66 -8.90 -17.06
CA ASP A 484 12.35 -9.56 -16.82
C ASP A 484 12.48 -11.09 -16.59
N GLN A 485 13.51 -11.52 -15.86
CA GLN A 485 13.75 -12.93 -15.59
C GLN A 485 12.92 -13.41 -14.42
N SER A 486 12.05 -14.41 -14.69
CA SER A 486 11.34 -15.14 -13.63
C SER A 486 12.27 -15.88 -12.66
N ASP A 487 12.22 -15.50 -11.40
CA ASP A 487 12.95 -16.08 -10.29
C ASP A 487 12.09 -16.98 -9.39
N ARG A 488 12.78 -17.83 -8.63
CA ARG A 488 12.15 -18.69 -7.61
C ARG A 488 12.94 -18.57 -6.32
N LEU A 489 12.39 -17.82 -5.37
CA LEU A 489 13.01 -17.45 -4.11
C LEU A 489 12.32 -18.18 -2.97
N TYR A 490 13.11 -18.79 -2.08
CA TYR A 490 12.62 -19.59 -0.96
C TYR A 490 13.31 -19.12 0.32
N GLY A 491 12.52 -18.62 1.27
CA GLY A 491 12.93 -18.26 2.60
C GLY A 491 13.22 -19.47 3.50
N THR A 492 13.10 -19.24 4.79
CA THR A 492 13.48 -20.07 5.91
C THR A 492 12.38 -20.05 6.97
N ILE A 493 12.61 -20.67 8.13
CA ILE A 493 11.65 -20.62 9.23
C ILE A 493 11.76 -19.36 10.12
N ASN A 494 12.54 -18.37 9.71
CA ASN A 494 12.78 -17.11 10.42
C ASN A 494 12.36 -15.93 9.55
N ALA A 495 12.22 -14.75 10.16
CA ALA A 495 11.88 -13.52 9.44
C ALA A 495 12.88 -13.19 8.31
N ASP A 496 12.42 -13.28 7.07
CA ASP A 496 13.19 -13.11 5.86
C ASP A 496 12.83 -11.80 5.12
N THR A 497 13.70 -11.42 4.19
CA THR A 497 13.45 -10.34 3.23
C THR A 497 13.68 -10.90 1.84
N ILE A 498 12.65 -10.89 0.98
CA ILE A 498 12.68 -11.49 -0.35
C ILE A 498 12.12 -10.50 -1.37
N GLU A 499 12.90 -10.18 -2.38
CA GLU A 499 12.54 -9.23 -3.45
C GLU A 499 12.65 -9.92 -4.82
N GLY A 500 11.56 -10.12 -5.55
CA GLY A 500 11.57 -10.72 -6.89
C GLY A 500 12.25 -9.81 -7.92
N ASN A 501 11.90 -8.51 -7.89
CA ASN A 501 12.32 -7.50 -8.84
C ASN A 501 11.65 -7.68 -10.21
N ALA A 502 12.40 -7.90 -11.30
CA ALA A 502 11.82 -7.88 -12.64
C ALA A 502 11.57 -9.29 -13.16
N GLY A 503 10.32 -9.66 -13.43
CA GLY A 503 10.02 -10.98 -13.97
C GLY A 503 8.73 -11.55 -13.39
N ASN A 504 8.30 -12.71 -13.89
CA ASN A 504 7.18 -13.41 -13.25
C ASN A 504 7.73 -14.32 -12.15
N ASP A 505 7.80 -13.83 -10.93
CA ASP A 505 8.56 -14.44 -9.85
C ASP A 505 7.69 -15.38 -8.99
N THR A 506 8.37 -16.27 -8.27
CA THR A 506 7.75 -17.10 -7.25
C THR A 506 8.49 -16.91 -5.94
N LEU A 507 7.86 -16.29 -4.95
CA LEU A 507 8.40 -16.02 -3.62
C LEU A 507 7.68 -16.87 -2.58
N ILE A 508 8.43 -17.53 -1.71
CA ILE A 508 7.89 -18.35 -0.60
C ILE A 508 8.67 -18.00 0.67
N GLY A 509 8.02 -17.39 1.67
CA GLY A 509 8.60 -17.03 2.98
C GLY A 509 8.82 -18.25 3.89
N GLU A 510 7.89 -19.20 3.87
CA GLU A 510 7.80 -20.37 4.76
C GLU A 510 7.25 -20.04 6.17
N ALA A 511 8.09 -19.68 7.13
CA ALA A 511 7.63 -19.28 8.45
C ALA A 511 8.52 -18.16 8.98
N GLY A 512 8.01 -17.32 9.86
CA GLY A 512 8.69 -16.08 10.17
C GLY A 512 7.71 -14.93 10.01
N ASN A 513 8.16 -13.73 10.32
CA ASN A 513 7.42 -12.54 9.94
C ASN A 513 8.18 -11.95 8.76
N ASP A 514 7.78 -12.33 7.57
CA ASP A 514 8.55 -12.14 6.36
C ASP A 514 8.18 -10.84 5.65
N TYR A 515 9.15 -10.29 4.94
CA TYR A 515 8.97 -9.17 4.04
C TYR A 515 9.14 -9.67 2.61
N LEU A 516 8.06 -9.66 1.82
CA LEU A 516 8.04 -10.21 0.47
C LEU A 516 7.58 -9.13 -0.52
N SER A 517 8.38 -8.89 -1.57
CA SER A 517 8.08 -7.96 -2.66
C SER A 517 8.19 -8.69 -3.99
N GLY A 518 7.10 -8.85 -4.73
CA GLY A 518 7.09 -9.52 -6.05
C GLY A 518 7.86 -8.70 -7.07
N GLY A 519 7.37 -7.50 -7.37
CA GLY A 519 8.07 -6.52 -8.21
C GLY A 519 7.31 -6.21 -9.49
N ASP A 520 7.95 -6.35 -10.64
CA ASP A 520 7.36 -6.06 -11.94
C ASP A 520 6.85 -7.35 -12.60
N ASN A 521 5.66 -7.28 -13.20
CA ASN A 521 4.98 -8.35 -13.94
C ASN A 521 4.17 -9.27 -13.02
N ASN A 522 3.93 -10.53 -13.43
CA ASN A 522 2.93 -11.39 -12.80
C ASN A 522 3.58 -12.33 -11.78
N ASP A 523 3.43 -12.02 -10.51
CA ASP A 523 4.11 -12.68 -9.41
C ASP A 523 3.23 -13.67 -8.64
N SER A 524 3.87 -14.64 -8.01
CA SER A 524 3.25 -15.59 -7.09
C SER A 524 3.98 -15.55 -5.75
N VAL A 525 3.34 -14.99 -4.74
CA VAL A 525 3.93 -14.76 -3.41
C VAL A 525 3.18 -15.58 -2.35
N SER A 526 3.91 -16.23 -1.45
CA SER A 526 3.35 -16.93 -0.30
C SER A 526 4.14 -16.60 0.97
N GLY A 527 3.47 -16.01 1.96
CA GLY A 527 4.05 -15.67 3.27
C GLY A 527 4.37 -16.93 4.06
N GLY A 528 3.32 -17.64 4.48
CA GLY A 528 3.40 -18.96 5.04
C GLY A 528 2.94 -19.01 6.50
N SER A 529 3.79 -18.74 7.48
CA SER A 529 3.41 -18.80 8.90
C SER A 529 4.13 -17.79 9.75
N GLY A 530 3.37 -16.90 10.37
CA GLY A 530 3.81 -15.72 11.11
C GLY A 530 3.20 -14.49 10.44
N ASN A 531 3.48 -13.30 10.95
CA ASN A 531 2.80 -12.10 10.47
C ASN A 531 3.62 -11.48 9.34
N ASP A 532 3.19 -11.72 8.11
CA ASP A 532 3.92 -11.39 6.90
C ASP A 532 3.48 -10.05 6.32
N THR A 533 4.41 -9.37 5.65
CA THR A 533 4.14 -8.16 4.87
C THR A 533 4.47 -8.45 3.41
N ILE A 534 3.44 -8.43 2.57
CA ILE A 534 3.49 -8.82 1.18
C ILE A 534 3.10 -7.63 0.30
N PHE A 535 3.99 -7.27 -0.61
CA PHE A 535 3.70 -6.42 -1.76
C PHE A 535 3.84 -7.29 -3.00
N THR A 536 2.79 -7.46 -3.79
CA THR A 536 2.95 -8.22 -5.04
C THR A 536 3.65 -7.37 -6.10
N GLY A 537 3.44 -6.05 -6.09
CA GLY A 537 4.24 -5.10 -6.86
C GLY A 537 5.36 -4.41 -6.06
N THR A 538 5.92 -3.33 -6.62
CA THR A 538 6.89 -2.48 -5.92
C THR A 538 6.22 -1.58 -4.87
N GLU A 539 6.92 -1.29 -3.76
CA GLU A 539 6.44 -0.44 -2.65
C GLU A 539 5.95 0.96 -3.06
N ASN A 540 6.41 1.45 -4.21
CA ASN A 540 6.13 2.81 -4.69
C ASN A 540 4.90 2.91 -5.61
N ASN A 541 4.15 1.82 -5.80
CA ASN A 541 2.89 1.82 -6.54
C ASN A 541 3.03 2.41 -7.98
N ASP A 542 4.19 2.18 -8.61
CA ASP A 542 4.49 2.70 -9.95
C ASP A 542 3.79 1.87 -11.04
N ALA A 543 3.70 2.42 -12.25
CA ALA A 543 2.93 2.01 -13.42
C ALA A 543 3.35 0.67 -14.07
N HIS A 544 3.85 -0.27 -13.28
CA HIS A 544 4.20 -1.62 -13.69
C HIS A 544 2.98 -2.51 -13.49
N TYR A 545 2.55 -3.16 -14.57
CA TYR A 545 1.28 -3.87 -14.65
C TYR A 545 1.52 -5.36 -14.39
N GLY A 546 1.12 -5.84 -13.21
CA GLY A 546 1.11 -7.25 -12.83
C GLY A 546 -0.29 -7.84 -12.90
N SER A 547 -0.45 -9.12 -12.58
CA SER A 547 -1.75 -9.71 -12.24
C SER A 547 -1.36 -10.89 -11.39
N ASP A 548 -1.33 -10.61 -10.10
CA ASP A 548 -0.51 -11.32 -9.15
C ASP A 548 -1.35 -12.27 -8.32
N THR A 549 -0.67 -13.16 -7.60
CA THR A 549 -1.32 -14.02 -6.64
C THR A 549 -0.52 -14.02 -5.35
N ALA A 550 -1.15 -13.60 -4.26
CA ALA A 550 -0.57 -13.62 -2.92
C ALA A 550 -1.39 -14.48 -1.95
N ASP A 551 -0.70 -15.22 -1.10
CA ASP A 551 -1.27 -16.02 0.00
C ASP A 551 -0.49 -15.73 1.29
N GLY A 552 -1.12 -15.04 2.25
CA GLY A 552 -0.53 -14.69 3.56
C GLY A 552 -0.22 -15.93 4.38
N GLY A 553 -1.17 -16.85 4.50
CA GLY A 553 -0.98 -18.14 5.13
C GLY A 553 -1.54 -18.16 6.56
N ASN A 554 -0.71 -18.41 7.57
CA ASN A 554 -1.15 -18.32 8.96
C ASN A 554 -0.49 -17.13 9.64
N GLY A 555 -1.23 -16.23 10.24
CA GLY A 555 -0.69 -15.04 10.86
C GLY A 555 -1.66 -13.90 10.76
N ASN A 556 -1.25 -12.72 11.22
CA ASN A 556 -1.95 -11.51 10.88
C ASN A 556 -1.13 -10.82 9.80
N ASP A 557 -1.54 -11.00 8.55
CA ASP A 557 -0.77 -10.66 7.37
C ASP A 557 -1.24 -9.33 6.77
N SER A 558 -0.32 -8.64 6.09
CA SER A 558 -0.60 -7.38 5.38
C SER A 558 -0.24 -7.57 3.93
N ILE A 559 -1.23 -7.55 3.03
CA ILE A 559 -1.06 -7.83 1.59
C ILE A 559 -1.53 -6.64 0.77
N VAL A 560 -0.68 -6.19 -0.16
CA VAL A 560 -1.00 -5.15 -1.14
C VAL A 560 -0.78 -5.69 -2.57
N GLY A 561 -1.84 -5.70 -3.39
CA GLY A 561 -1.85 -6.18 -4.79
C GLY A 561 -1.17 -5.25 -5.80
N SER A 562 -1.05 -3.96 -5.47
CA SER A 562 -0.47 -2.93 -6.34
C SER A 562 -1.34 -2.60 -7.57
N ASN A 563 -0.88 -2.85 -8.81
CA ASN A 563 -1.60 -2.49 -10.02
C ASN A 563 -1.84 -3.76 -10.84
N GLY A 564 -3.07 -4.03 -11.22
CA GLY A 564 -3.40 -5.16 -12.09
C GLY A 564 -4.63 -5.90 -11.63
N THR A 565 -4.84 -7.12 -12.12
CA THR A 565 -5.94 -7.98 -11.67
C THR A 565 -5.38 -9.00 -10.69
N ASP A 566 -5.51 -8.74 -9.40
CA ASP A 566 -4.82 -9.47 -8.36
C ASP A 566 -5.73 -10.45 -7.62
N LEU A 567 -5.13 -11.53 -7.15
CA LEU A 567 -5.78 -12.58 -6.37
C LEU A 567 -5.10 -12.71 -5.01
N LEU A 568 -5.74 -12.19 -3.97
CA LEU A 568 -5.17 -12.10 -2.63
C LEU A 568 -5.92 -13.02 -1.66
N TYR A 569 -5.17 -13.79 -0.86
CA TYR A 569 -5.68 -14.63 0.22
C TYR A 569 -5.00 -14.23 1.53
N GLY A 570 -5.77 -13.87 2.57
CA GLY A 570 -5.26 -13.62 3.92
C GLY A 570 -4.87 -14.93 4.60
N GLY A 571 -5.86 -15.79 4.83
CA GLY A 571 -5.65 -17.14 5.35
C GLY A 571 -6.17 -17.32 6.77
N LEU A 572 -5.30 -17.68 7.73
CA LEU A 572 -5.67 -17.84 9.13
C LEU A 572 -5.11 -16.68 9.98
N GLY A 573 -5.97 -15.86 10.54
CA GLY A 573 -5.66 -14.80 11.49
C GLY A 573 -6.34 -13.51 11.05
N ASN A 574 -5.99 -12.39 11.67
CA ASN A 574 -6.66 -11.13 11.35
C ASN A 574 -5.82 -10.37 10.33
N ASP A 575 -6.23 -10.43 9.07
CA ASP A 575 -5.45 -10.00 7.93
C ASP A 575 -5.89 -8.61 7.42
N THR A 576 -5.00 -7.95 6.68
CA THR A 576 -5.28 -6.69 6.00
C THR A 576 -4.91 -6.82 4.53
N LEU A 577 -5.92 -6.77 3.65
CA LEU A 577 -5.77 -6.93 2.22
C LEU A 577 -6.19 -5.63 1.50
N ASN A 578 -5.36 -5.19 0.56
CA ASN A 578 -5.62 -4.03 -0.30
C ASN A 578 -5.31 -4.41 -1.75
N GLY A 579 -6.30 -4.36 -2.65
CA GLY A 579 -6.10 -4.64 -4.08
C GLY A 579 -5.10 -3.68 -4.71
N GLY A 580 -5.27 -2.37 -4.49
CA GLY A 580 -4.22 -1.37 -4.74
C GLY A 580 -4.73 -0.09 -5.40
N GLN A 581 -4.11 0.34 -6.50
CA GLN A 581 -4.59 1.53 -7.23
C GLN A 581 -4.84 1.21 -8.70
N ASP A 582 -6.09 1.35 -9.13
CA ASP A 582 -6.43 1.01 -10.51
C ASP A 582 -6.26 2.22 -11.43
N TRP A 583 -5.07 2.31 -12.03
CA TRP A 583 -4.77 3.30 -13.06
C TRP A 583 -5.24 2.84 -14.45
N SER A 584 -5.56 1.56 -14.60
CA SER A 584 -6.02 0.92 -15.84
C SER A 584 -7.48 0.50 -15.76
N THR A 585 -8.13 0.36 -16.92
CA THR A 585 -9.60 0.21 -17.04
C THR A 585 -10.07 -1.25 -17.06
N ALA A 586 -9.27 -2.20 -16.54
CA ALA A 586 -9.55 -3.64 -16.64
C ALA A 586 -9.07 -4.45 -15.42
N ASP A 587 -8.77 -3.78 -14.32
CA ASP A 587 -8.07 -4.31 -13.15
C ASP A 587 -9.12 -4.69 -12.09
N ALA A 588 -9.47 -5.98 -12.02
CA ALA A 588 -10.58 -6.47 -11.18
C ALA A 588 -10.06 -7.44 -10.12
N ASP A 589 -9.91 -6.96 -8.90
CA ASP A 589 -9.27 -7.70 -7.84
C ASP A 589 -10.22 -8.70 -7.19
N THR A 590 -9.63 -9.76 -6.65
CA THR A 590 -10.36 -10.74 -5.85
C THR A 590 -9.61 -10.98 -4.54
N LEU A 591 -10.24 -10.61 -3.43
CA LEU A 591 -9.70 -10.68 -2.09
C LEU A 591 -10.50 -11.68 -1.25
N TYR A 592 -9.80 -12.57 -0.57
CA TYR A 592 -10.35 -13.52 0.40
C TYR A 592 -9.69 -13.30 1.76
N GLY A 593 -10.45 -12.90 2.78
CA GLY A 593 -9.96 -12.71 4.16
C GLY A 593 -9.54 -14.04 4.77
N GLY A 594 -10.50 -14.96 4.88
CA GLY A 594 -10.23 -16.31 5.35
C GLY A 594 -10.86 -16.56 6.71
N THR A 595 -10.05 -16.84 7.73
CA THR A 595 -10.57 -16.95 9.11
C THR A 595 -9.92 -15.92 10.01
N GLY A 596 -10.69 -15.21 10.80
CA GLY A 596 -10.22 -14.14 11.66
C GLY A 596 -11.00 -12.86 11.36
N ASP A 597 -10.78 -11.80 12.14
CA ASP A 597 -11.45 -10.52 11.87
C ASP A 597 -10.60 -9.73 10.87
N ASP A 598 -11.00 -9.71 9.59
CA ASP A 598 -10.19 -9.24 8.46
C ASP A 598 -10.60 -7.83 7.99
N LEU A 599 -9.64 -7.11 7.39
CA LEU A 599 -9.87 -5.82 6.74
C LEU A 599 -9.54 -5.92 5.26
N LEU A 600 -10.55 -5.81 4.40
CA LEU A 600 -10.43 -5.89 2.95
C LEU A 600 -10.82 -4.56 2.30
N SER A 601 -9.99 -4.08 1.38
CA SER A 601 -10.29 -2.94 0.52
C SER A 601 -9.91 -3.27 -0.91
N SER A 602 -10.77 -2.99 -1.88
CA SER A 602 -10.40 -3.02 -3.31
C SER A 602 -9.24 -2.08 -3.59
N GLY A 603 -9.30 -0.83 -3.12
CA GLY A 603 -8.26 0.15 -3.38
C GLY A 603 -8.79 1.55 -3.66
N GLN A 604 -8.06 2.31 -4.49
CA GLN A 604 -8.51 3.62 -4.97
C GLN A 604 -8.70 3.60 -6.50
N ASP A 605 -9.95 3.58 -6.93
CA ASP A 605 -10.33 3.79 -8.33
C ASP A 605 -10.26 5.25 -8.76
N ILE A 606 -9.13 5.66 -9.33
CA ILE A 606 -8.94 7.04 -9.77
C ILE A 606 -9.37 7.20 -11.24
N LYS A 607 -10.65 6.92 -11.54
CA LYS A 607 -11.58 7.75 -12.35
C LYS A 607 -12.68 6.93 -13.05
N PRO A 608 -13.95 7.37 -12.96
CA PRO A 608 -15.00 6.87 -13.84
C PRO A 608 -14.77 7.31 -15.30
N HIS A 609 -14.19 6.45 -16.15
CA HIS A 609 -14.13 6.67 -17.59
C HIS A 609 -15.43 6.16 -18.25
N THR A 610 -16.22 7.07 -18.83
CA THR A 610 -17.58 6.85 -19.34
C THR A 610 -17.74 5.86 -20.52
N ASP A 611 -16.67 5.19 -20.95
CA ASP A 611 -16.65 4.37 -22.18
C ASP A 611 -16.25 2.90 -21.97
N TYR A 612 -16.00 2.44 -20.73
CA TYR A 612 -15.55 1.07 -20.44
C TYR A 612 -16.57 0.27 -19.63
N GLN A 613 -16.51 -1.06 -19.75
CA GLN A 613 -17.37 -1.95 -18.96
C GLN A 613 -16.98 -1.80 -17.49
N ALA A 614 -17.97 -1.77 -16.59
CA ALA A 614 -17.71 -1.75 -15.15
C ALA A 614 -16.75 -2.88 -14.80
N VAL A 615 -15.66 -2.52 -14.16
CA VAL A 615 -14.79 -3.45 -13.47
C VAL A 615 -15.49 -3.78 -12.14
N VAL A 616 -15.35 -5.03 -11.69
CA VAL A 616 -16.11 -5.55 -10.54
C VAL A 616 -15.12 -6.28 -9.65
N ASP A 617 -14.74 -5.63 -8.57
CA ASP A 617 -13.93 -6.24 -7.53
C ASP A 617 -14.77 -7.22 -6.72
N ARG A 618 -14.10 -8.22 -6.16
CA ARG A 618 -14.72 -9.28 -5.39
C ARG A 618 -14.06 -9.40 -4.03
N LEU A 619 -14.77 -9.01 -2.99
CA LEU A 619 -14.29 -9.10 -1.61
C LEU A 619 -15.11 -10.14 -0.85
N TYR A 620 -14.41 -11.07 -0.20
CA TYR A 620 -14.99 -12.14 0.61
C TYR A 620 -14.33 -12.13 2.00
N GLY A 621 -15.04 -11.74 3.06
CA GLY A 621 -14.53 -11.80 4.44
C GLY A 621 -14.35 -13.25 4.92
N GLU A 622 -15.33 -14.09 4.58
CA GLU A 622 -15.42 -15.50 4.96
C GLU A 622 -15.77 -15.70 6.44
N ALA A 623 -14.84 -15.86 7.37
CA ALA A 623 -15.14 -16.26 8.74
C ALA A 623 -14.50 -15.36 9.80
N GLY A 624 -15.26 -14.40 10.32
CA GLY A 624 -14.90 -13.57 11.47
C GLY A 624 -15.73 -12.29 11.45
N ASN A 625 -15.36 -11.26 12.22
CA ASN A 625 -16.08 -9.98 12.12
C ASN A 625 -15.29 -9.09 11.14
N ASP A 626 -15.66 -9.16 9.87
CA ASP A 626 -14.86 -8.61 8.79
C ASP A 626 -15.30 -7.19 8.42
N THR A 627 -14.36 -6.40 7.89
CA THR A 627 -14.63 -5.07 7.35
C THR A 627 -14.25 -5.03 5.87
N LEU A 628 -15.23 -4.79 5.00
CA LEU A 628 -15.04 -4.79 3.54
C LEU A 628 -15.38 -3.41 2.95
N VAL A 629 -14.53 -2.91 2.07
CA VAL A 629 -14.70 -1.63 1.35
C VAL A 629 -14.50 -1.82 -0.15
N GLY A 630 -15.58 -1.66 -0.94
CA GLY A 630 -15.60 -1.82 -2.40
C GLY A 630 -15.08 -0.61 -3.17
N GLY A 631 -15.24 0.60 -2.63
CA GLY A 631 -14.62 1.79 -3.20
C GLY A 631 -15.43 2.38 -4.35
N GLY A 632 -14.97 2.21 -5.59
CA GLY A 632 -15.61 2.79 -6.77
C GLY A 632 -16.04 1.70 -7.76
N TRP A 633 -16.91 2.08 -8.70
CA TRP A 633 -17.57 1.13 -9.62
C TRP A 633 -18.51 0.16 -8.90
N GLY A 634 -18.99 -0.84 -9.64
CA GLY A 634 -20.00 -1.76 -9.13
C GLY A 634 -19.33 -3.04 -8.66
N ASP A 635 -19.30 -3.25 -7.36
CA ASP A 635 -18.52 -4.28 -6.71
C ASP A 635 -19.38 -5.46 -6.26
N TYR A 636 -18.69 -6.54 -5.89
CA TYR A 636 -19.28 -7.72 -5.28
C TYR A 636 -18.66 -7.96 -3.91
N LEU A 637 -19.46 -7.83 -2.85
CA LEU A 637 -18.99 -7.95 -1.48
C LEU A 637 -19.78 -9.04 -0.74
N SER A 638 -19.08 -9.92 -0.03
CA SER A 638 -19.65 -10.93 0.85
C SER A 638 -18.96 -10.90 2.21
N GLY A 639 -19.67 -10.51 3.28
CA GLY A 639 -19.14 -10.49 4.65
C GLY A 639 -18.78 -11.90 5.11
N GLY A 640 -19.79 -12.76 5.26
CA GLY A 640 -19.59 -14.20 5.44
C GLY A 640 -20.30 -14.77 6.67
N HIS A 641 -19.53 -15.12 7.69
CA HIS A 641 -20.04 -15.57 8.99
C HIS A 641 -19.74 -14.50 10.02
N ASN A 642 -20.50 -14.47 11.13
CA ASN A 642 -20.29 -13.52 12.22
C ASN A 642 -20.72 -12.10 11.81
N ASN A 643 -20.31 -11.06 12.57
CA ASN A 643 -20.89 -9.73 12.44
C ASN A 643 -20.00 -8.86 11.55
N ASP A 644 -20.44 -8.58 10.33
CA ASP A 644 -19.62 -7.91 9.32
C ASP A 644 -20.00 -6.44 9.11
N GLU A 645 -19.02 -5.62 8.74
CA GLU A 645 -19.19 -4.23 8.29
C GLU A 645 -18.82 -4.13 6.80
N VAL A 646 -19.81 -3.87 5.94
CA VAL A 646 -19.63 -3.86 4.48
C VAL A 646 -20.03 -2.50 3.91
N SER A 647 -19.16 -1.92 3.09
CA SER A 647 -19.42 -0.67 2.36
C SER A 647 -19.14 -0.86 0.87
N GLY A 648 -20.17 -0.69 0.03
CA GLY A 648 -20.03 -0.72 -1.44
C GLY A 648 -19.22 0.48 -1.94
N GLY A 649 -19.75 1.69 -1.76
CA GLY A 649 -19.05 2.93 -2.05
C GLY A 649 -19.73 3.71 -3.18
N ALA A 650 -19.17 3.70 -4.39
CA ALA A 650 -19.70 4.47 -5.51
C ALA A 650 -19.79 3.64 -6.78
N GLY A 651 -20.98 3.19 -7.11
CA GLY A 651 -21.36 2.47 -8.31
C GLY A 651 -22.52 1.55 -7.96
N ASN A 652 -22.84 0.58 -8.81
CA ASN A 652 -23.98 -0.28 -8.55
C ASN A 652 -23.48 -1.59 -7.92
N ASP A 653 -23.52 -1.64 -6.60
CA ASP A 653 -22.88 -2.68 -5.80
C ASP A 653 -23.84 -3.85 -5.52
N THR A 654 -23.27 -5.04 -5.39
CA THR A 654 -23.98 -6.23 -4.90
C THR A 654 -23.35 -6.66 -3.59
N ILE A 655 -24.10 -6.50 -2.50
CA ILE A 655 -23.66 -6.78 -1.13
C ILE A 655 -24.46 -7.95 -0.57
N PHE A 656 -23.73 -8.96 -0.07
CA PHE A 656 -24.26 -10.01 0.78
C PHE A 656 -23.60 -9.85 2.15
N THR A 657 -24.35 -9.60 3.21
CA THR A 657 -23.72 -9.54 4.54
C THR A 657 -23.27 -10.92 5.00
N GLY A 658 -23.98 -11.97 4.58
CA GLY A 658 -23.56 -13.37 4.77
C GLY A 658 -22.98 -14.05 3.53
N THR A 659 -22.95 -15.39 3.53
CA THR A 659 -22.54 -16.20 2.36
C THR A 659 -23.60 -16.23 1.25
N GLU A 660 -23.17 -16.35 -0.02
CA GLU A 660 -24.02 -16.32 -1.22
C GLU A 660 -25.19 -17.35 -1.26
N ASN A 661 -25.12 -18.43 -0.48
CA ASN A 661 -26.16 -19.48 -0.46
C ASN A 661 -27.13 -19.36 0.71
N ASN A 662 -27.00 -18.32 1.53
CA ASN A 662 -27.84 -18.00 2.69
C ASN A 662 -28.19 -19.22 3.56
N SER A 663 -27.22 -20.13 3.77
CA SER A 663 -27.46 -21.43 4.41
C SER A 663 -26.88 -21.50 5.82
N GLY A 664 -27.61 -20.95 6.80
CA GLY A 664 -27.44 -21.25 8.23
C GLY A 664 -26.25 -20.58 8.91
N HIS A 665 -26.01 -19.30 8.62
CA HIS A 665 -24.94 -18.51 9.21
C HIS A 665 -25.54 -17.30 9.94
N TYR A 666 -24.95 -16.99 11.10
CA TYR A 666 -25.51 -16.08 12.09
C TYR A 666 -24.56 -14.88 12.21
N GLY A 667 -25.09 -13.67 12.09
CA GLY A 667 -24.39 -12.39 12.14
C GLY A 667 -25.37 -11.26 12.43
N SER A 668 -24.93 -10.22 13.12
CA SER A 668 -25.67 -8.95 13.15
C SER A 668 -24.85 -7.96 12.38
N ASP A 669 -25.19 -7.80 11.10
CA ASP A 669 -24.34 -7.19 10.12
C ASP A 669 -24.70 -5.72 9.91
N THR A 670 -23.79 -4.96 9.31
CA THR A 670 -24.03 -3.58 8.89
C THR A 670 -23.55 -3.41 7.46
N ALA A 671 -24.45 -3.02 6.56
CA ALA A 671 -24.15 -2.79 5.16
C ALA A 671 -24.59 -1.41 4.68
N HIS A 672 -23.73 -0.75 3.91
CA HIS A 672 -24.03 0.52 3.23
C HIS A 672 -23.71 0.39 1.73
N GLY A 673 -24.70 0.63 0.87
CA GLY A 673 -24.53 0.63 -0.59
C GLY A 673 -23.68 1.81 -1.05
N GLY A 674 -24.13 3.03 -0.78
CA GLY A 674 -23.37 4.24 -1.05
C GLY A 674 -24.03 5.07 -2.16
N ASN A 675 -23.33 5.36 -3.26
CA ASN A 675 -23.96 6.02 -4.42
C ASN A 675 -24.11 5.00 -5.55
N GLY A 676 -25.28 4.91 -6.14
CA GLY A 676 -25.58 4.03 -7.27
C GLY A 676 -26.86 3.26 -7.00
N SER A 677 -27.16 2.26 -7.82
CA SER A 677 -28.33 1.41 -7.59
C SER A 677 -27.86 0.07 -7.08
N ASP A 678 -27.94 -0.08 -5.76
CA ASP A 678 -27.31 -1.14 -5.00
C ASP A 678 -28.28 -2.27 -4.69
N SER A 679 -27.74 -3.48 -4.55
CA SER A 679 -28.48 -4.68 -4.15
C SER A 679 -27.88 -5.25 -2.88
N ILE A 680 -28.56 -5.07 -1.76
CA ILE A 680 -28.10 -5.50 -0.43
C ILE A 680 -29.00 -6.64 0.07
N MET A 681 -28.37 -7.77 0.39
CA MET A 681 -29.02 -8.94 1.00
C MET A 681 -28.39 -9.25 2.36
N GLY A 682 -29.19 -9.08 3.40
CA GLY A 682 -28.93 -9.49 4.78
C GLY A 682 -28.88 -11.02 4.94
N SER A 683 -28.39 -11.45 6.10
CA SER A 683 -28.10 -12.84 6.41
C SER A 683 -29.12 -13.44 7.38
N ASN A 684 -28.71 -14.08 8.49
CA ASN A 684 -29.60 -14.31 9.63
C ASN A 684 -28.97 -13.60 10.83
N GLY A 685 -29.81 -13.01 11.66
CA GLY A 685 -29.49 -12.13 12.78
C GLY A 685 -29.79 -10.66 12.46
N THR A 686 -29.91 -9.82 13.50
CA THR A 686 -30.38 -8.43 13.34
C THR A 686 -29.45 -7.59 12.47
N ASP A 687 -29.88 -7.25 11.26
CA ASP A 687 -29.07 -6.53 10.29
C ASP A 687 -29.44 -5.04 10.21
N LEU A 688 -28.44 -4.20 9.93
CA LEU A 688 -28.59 -2.78 9.61
C LEU A 688 -28.17 -2.54 8.16
N LEU A 689 -29.14 -2.34 7.27
CA LEU A 689 -28.92 -2.16 5.84
C LEU A 689 -29.27 -0.72 5.42
N ASN A 690 -28.41 -0.09 4.65
CA ASN A 690 -28.62 1.26 4.11
C ASN A 690 -28.27 1.29 2.62
N GLY A 691 -29.22 1.65 1.75
CA GLY A 691 -29.03 1.76 0.31
C GLY A 691 -28.14 2.96 -0.02
N GLY A 692 -28.61 4.17 0.29
CA GLY A 692 -27.86 5.40 0.11
C GLY A 692 -28.48 6.26 -1.00
N ASP A 693 -27.67 6.68 -1.98
CA ASP A 693 -28.10 7.50 -3.11
C ASP A 693 -28.33 6.64 -4.36
N GLY A 694 -29.57 6.43 -4.77
CA GLY A 694 -29.99 5.80 -6.02
C GLY A 694 -31.14 4.83 -5.78
N ASN A 695 -31.52 4.05 -6.79
CA ASN A 695 -32.67 3.14 -6.67
C ASN A 695 -32.20 1.77 -6.18
N ASP A 696 -32.35 1.53 -4.89
CA ASP A 696 -31.75 0.41 -4.20
C ASP A 696 -32.73 -0.75 -3.99
N THR A 697 -32.19 -1.95 -3.78
CA THR A 697 -32.95 -3.14 -3.40
C THR A 697 -32.36 -3.74 -2.14
N LEU A 698 -33.10 -3.66 -1.05
CA LEU A 698 -32.70 -4.16 0.27
C LEU A 698 -33.58 -5.34 0.69
N ASN A 699 -32.96 -6.41 1.15
CA ASN A 699 -33.63 -7.59 1.69
C ASN A 699 -32.97 -7.99 3.02
N GLY A 700 -33.70 -7.98 4.14
CA GLY A 700 -33.15 -8.33 5.46
C GLY A 700 -32.72 -9.79 5.61
N GLY A 701 -33.28 -10.73 4.81
CA GLY A 701 -32.79 -12.09 4.70
C GLY A 701 -33.83 -13.17 5.03
N GLN A 702 -33.41 -14.21 5.76
CA GLN A 702 -34.33 -15.30 6.19
C GLN A 702 -34.37 -15.41 7.71
N ASP A 703 -35.59 -15.40 8.25
CA ASP A 703 -35.78 -15.43 9.71
C ASP A 703 -35.85 -16.86 10.24
N TRP A 704 -34.71 -17.54 10.37
CA TRP A 704 -34.69 -18.91 10.91
C TRP A 704 -34.70 -18.93 12.45
N SER A 705 -34.68 -17.77 13.12
CA SER A 705 -34.56 -17.65 14.57
C SER A 705 -35.50 -16.58 15.17
N THR A 706 -35.75 -16.65 16.49
CA THR A 706 -36.66 -15.75 17.23
C THR A 706 -36.14 -14.32 17.48
N ALA A 707 -35.13 -13.85 16.73
CA ALA A 707 -34.43 -12.61 17.05
C ALA A 707 -33.82 -11.90 15.82
N ASP A 708 -34.40 -12.09 14.64
CA ASP A 708 -34.12 -11.33 13.42
C ASP A 708 -34.99 -10.09 13.40
N ALA A 709 -34.42 -8.93 13.73
CA ALA A 709 -35.14 -7.66 13.79
C ALA A 709 -34.31 -6.67 12.97
N ASP A 710 -34.63 -6.59 11.69
CA ASP A 710 -33.82 -5.87 10.73
C ASP A 710 -34.21 -4.41 10.66
N THR A 711 -33.24 -3.58 10.32
CA THR A 711 -33.46 -2.16 10.06
C THR A 711 -32.93 -1.81 8.69
N LEU A 712 -33.84 -1.45 7.78
CA LEU A 712 -33.56 -1.12 6.39
C LEU A 712 -33.84 0.38 6.15
N TYR A 713 -32.86 1.07 5.57
CA TYR A 713 -32.98 2.45 5.10
C TYR A 713 -32.76 2.48 3.59
N GLY A 714 -33.75 2.92 2.81
CA GLY A 714 -33.64 3.09 1.35
C GLY A 714 -32.67 4.22 1.02
N GLY A 715 -33.05 5.44 1.40
CA GLY A 715 -32.22 6.63 1.22
C GLY A 715 -32.84 7.57 0.20
N SER A 716 -32.06 7.98 -0.80
CA SER A 716 -32.54 8.84 -1.88
C SER A 716 -32.70 8.06 -3.17
N GLY A 717 -33.91 7.89 -3.68
CA GLY A 717 -34.18 7.17 -4.92
C GLY A 717 -35.47 6.39 -4.81
N ASP A 718 -35.88 5.70 -5.88
CA ASP A 718 -37.07 4.84 -5.79
C ASP A 718 -36.62 3.44 -5.35
N ASP A 719 -36.83 3.11 -4.08
CA ASP A 719 -36.23 1.94 -3.42
C ASP A 719 -37.21 0.77 -3.24
N LEU A 720 -36.66 -0.45 -3.17
CA LEU A 720 -37.40 -1.67 -2.84
C LEU A 720 -36.86 -2.28 -1.56
N LEU A 721 -37.63 -2.23 -0.48
CA LEU A 721 -37.29 -2.76 0.83
C LEU A 721 -38.20 -3.95 1.17
N THR A 722 -37.60 -5.08 1.54
CA THR A 722 -38.31 -6.23 2.11
C THR A 722 -37.57 -6.69 3.36
N SER A 723 -38.27 -6.87 4.47
CA SER A 723 -37.70 -7.48 5.69
C SER A 723 -37.12 -8.87 5.40
N GLY A 724 -37.82 -9.69 4.63
CA GLY A 724 -37.44 -11.08 4.39
C GLY A 724 -38.69 -11.94 4.24
N GLN A 725 -38.56 -13.16 3.69
CA GLN A 725 -39.71 -14.08 3.62
C GLN A 725 -39.47 -15.33 4.44
N ASP A 726 -40.31 -15.53 5.45
CA ASP A 726 -40.51 -16.84 6.07
C ASP A 726 -41.33 -17.74 5.12
N ILE A 727 -40.64 -18.45 4.23
CA ILE A 727 -41.23 -19.36 3.22
C ILE A 727 -41.97 -20.53 3.90
N THR A 728 -41.74 -20.79 5.19
CA THR A 728 -42.42 -21.85 5.94
C THR A 728 -42.67 -21.49 7.38
N VAL A 729 -43.92 -21.11 7.70
CA VAL A 729 -44.46 -20.94 9.07
C VAL A 729 -43.83 -21.93 10.04
N HIS A 730 -42.82 -21.47 10.77
CA HIS A 730 -42.17 -22.29 11.77
C HIS A 730 -42.96 -22.11 13.07
N GLN A 731 -43.76 -23.12 13.45
CA GLN A 731 -44.72 -23.11 14.57
C GLN A 731 -44.15 -22.75 15.97
N ASN A 732 -42.85 -22.45 16.08
CA ASN A 732 -42.16 -22.17 17.35
C ASN A 732 -41.39 -20.84 17.36
N TYR A 733 -41.42 -20.05 16.29
CA TYR A 733 -40.77 -18.73 16.30
C TYR A 733 -41.83 -17.65 16.57
N GLN A 734 -41.44 -16.66 17.38
CA GLN A 734 -42.25 -15.47 17.61
C GLN A 734 -41.96 -14.55 16.44
N ASP A 735 -43.00 -14.00 15.84
CA ASP A 735 -42.90 -12.97 14.82
C ASP A 735 -42.11 -11.79 15.44
N VAL A 736 -41.12 -11.28 14.71
CA VAL A 736 -40.19 -10.25 15.18
C VAL A 736 -40.63 -8.90 14.62
N VAL A 737 -40.01 -7.79 15.02
CA VAL A 737 -40.41 -6.44 14.64
C VAL A 737 -39.32 -5.81 13.80
N ASP A 738 -39.56 -5.71 12.51
CA ASP A 738 -38.66 -5.08 11.55
C ASP A 738 -38.93 -3.57 11.44
N ARG A 739 -37.94 -2.85 10.92
CA ARG A 739 -38.00 -1.40 10.71
C ARG A 739 -37.59 -1.06 9.30
N LEU A 740 -38.53 -0.62 8.48
CA LEU A 740 -38.28 -0.21 7.10
C LEU A 740 -38.53 1.29 6.95
N TYR A 741 -37.56 2.00 6.37
CA TYR A 741 -37.62 3.43 6.08
C TYR A 741 -37.27 3.65 4.60
N GLY A 742 -38.24 4.06 3.77
CA GLY A 742 -37.98 4.41 2.35
C GLY A 742 -37.14 5.69 2.24
N GLU A 743 -37.51 6.68 3.03
CA GLU A 743 -36.92 8.02 3.07
C GLU A 743 -37.33 8.91 1.88
N ALA A 744 -36.56 9.00 0.79
CA ALA A 744 -36.81 9.98 -0.27
C ALA A 744 -36.92 9.35 -1.65
N GLY A 745 -38.14 9.11 -2.12
CA GLY A 745 -38.45 8.73 -3.50
C GLY A 745 -39.76 7.95 -3.54
N ASN A 746 -40.07 7.26 -4.64
CA ASN A 746 -41.30 6.46 -4.67
C ASN A 746 -40.95 5.03 -4.28
N ASP A 747 -41.12 4.72 -3.00
CA ASP A 747 -40.57 3.51 -2.42
C ASP A 747 -41.59 2.38 -2.35
N THR A 748 -41.10 1.15 -2.36
CA THR A 748 -41.90 -0.06 -2.13
C THR A 748 -41.41 -0.77 -0.88
N LEU A 749 -42.23 -0.82 0.17
CA LEU A 749 -41.88 -1.44 1.45
C LEU A 749 -42.78 -2.66 1.72
N VAL A 750 -42.17 -3.76 2.14
CA VAL A 750 -42.86 -5.01 2.51
C VAL A 750 -42.36 -5.53 3.87
N GLY A 751 -43.20 -5.41 4.90
CA GLY A 751 -42.91 -5.79 6.30
C GLY A 751 -42.97 -7.29 6.56
N GLY A 752 -43.86 -8.02 5.89
CA GLY A 752 -43.82 -9.49 5.89
C GLY A 752 -44.58 -10.12 7.05
N ARG A 753 -43.89 -10.71 8.02
CA ARG A 753 -44.50 -11.27 9.24
C ARG A 753 -43.90 -10.58 10.44
N GLY A 754 -44.71 -10.09 11.36
CA GLY A 754 -44.19 -9.30 12.45
C GLY A 754 -45.16 -8.22 12.85
N ASP A 755 -44.98 -7.65 14.03
CA ASP A 755 -45.65 -6.39 14.38
C ASP A 755 -44.72 -5.26 13.91
N ASP A 756 -44.68 -4.98 12.61
CA ASP A 756 -43.60 -4.22 11.98
C ASP A 756 -43.77 -2.71 12.08
N TYR A 757 -42.67 -1.99 11.85
CA TYR A 757 -42.66 -0.53 11.73
C TYR A 757 -42.22 -0.12 10.33
N LEU A 758 -43.10 0.55 9.59
CA LEU A 758 -42.84 0.98 8.21
C LEU A 758 -43.02 2.50 8.09
N SER A 759 -42.08 3.16 7.41
CA SER A 759 -42.11 4.59 7.09
C SER A 759 -41.79 4.79 5.61
N GLY A 760 -42.76 5.24 4.81
CA GLY A 760 -42.55 5.55 3.38
C GLY A 760 -41.57 6.71 3.21
N GLY A 761 -41.97 7.91 3.63
CA GLY A 761 -41.08 9.06 3.74
C GLY A 761 -41.59 10.26 2.94
N HIS A 762 -40.94 10.57 1.84
CA HIS A 762 -41.35 11.61 0.90
C HIS A 762 -41.84 10.95 -0.38
N ASN A 763 -42.67 11.66 -1.17
CA ASN A 763 -43.16 11.19 -2.47
C ASN A 763 -44.15 10.03 -2.33
N ASN A 764 -44.39 9.26 -3.39
CA ASN A 764 -45.53 8.35 -3.47
C ASN A 764 -45.09 6.92 -3.19
N ASP A 765 -45.52 6.37 -2.07
CA ASP A 765 -45.03 5.07 -1.59
C ASP A 765 -46.09 3.96 -1.71
N ASP A 766 -45.62 2.75 -2.03
CA ASP A 766 -46.40 1.51 -2.01
C ASP A 766 -45.96 0.68 -0.78
N ILE A 767 -46.79 0.62 0.27
CA ILE A 767 -46.45 0.00 1.56
C ILE A 767 -47.37 -1.19 1.85
N SER A 768 -46.79 -2.32 2.26
CA SER A 768 -47.51 -3.49 2.77
C SER A 768 -46.95 -3.91 4.13
N GLY A 769 -47.79 -3.88 5.17
CA GLY A 769 -47.48 -4.39 6.51
C GLY A 769 -47.25 -5.89 6.50
N GLY A 770 -48.32 -6.66 6.33
CA GLY A 770 -48.24 -8.12 6.16
C GLY A 770 -49.06 -8.89 7.18
N ASP A 771 -48.49 -9.91 7.82
CA ASP A 771 -49.12 -10.61 8.95
C ASP A 771 -48.57 -10.02 10.28
N GLY A 772 -49.43 -9.54 11.17
CA GLY A 772 -49.09 -9.02 12.51
C GLY A 772 -49.71 -7.65 12.76
N ASP A 773 -49.61 -7.12 13.98
CA ASP A 773 -50.20 -5.81 14.33
C ASP A 773 -49.21 -4.69 13.93
N ASP A 774 -49.34 -4.17 12.71
CA ASP A 774 -48.34 -3.28 12.10
C ASP A 774 -48.53 -1.80 12.46
N THR A 775 -47.43 -1.04 12.50
CA THR A 775 -47.44 0.43 12.59
C THR A 775 -46.86 1.04 11.32
N ILE A 776 -47.72 1.71 10.54
CA ILE A 776 -47.37 2.24 9.22
C ILE A 776 -47.52 3.76 9.19
N PHE A 777 -46.46 4.44 8.76
CA PHE A 777 -46.45 5.85 8.42
C PHE A 777 -46.11 5.98 6.94
N THR A 778 -46.96 6.61 6.14
CA THR A 778 -46.59 6.89 4.74
C THR A 778 -45.61 8.05 4.66
N GLY A 779 -45.62 8.98 5.62
CA GLY A 779 -44.68 10.09 5.73
C GLY A 779 -43.54 9.85 6.75
N THR A 780 -42.76 10.90 7.01
CA THR A 780 -41.75 10.88 8.09
C THR A 780 -42.40 11.01 9.48
N GLU A 781 -41.81 10.35 10.48
CA GLU A 781 -42.24 10.33 11.90
C GLU A 781 -42.45 11.71 12.57
N ASN A 782 -41.99 12.79 11.95
CA ASN A 782 -42.06 14.16 12.48
C ASN A 782 -43.17 15.03 11.88
N ASN A 783 -44.13 14.46 11.14
CA ASN A 783 -45.37 15.14 10.69
C ASN A 783 -45.10 16.49 9.96
N GLY A 784 -43.94 16.61 9.29
CA GLY A 784 -43.54 17.82 8.55
C GLY A 784 -44.03 17.81 7.10
N ASP A 785 -44.09 19.00 6.49
CA ASP A 785 -44.58 19.33 5.12
C ASP A 785 -44.08 18.40 3.97
N HIS A 786 -44.54 17.16 3.89
CA HIS A 786 -44.17 16.20 2.85
C HIS A 786 -45.41 15.76 2.08
N TYR A 787 -45.29 15.72 0.76
CA TYR A 787 -46.40 15.54 -0.17
C TYR A 787 -46.20 14.19 -0.89
N GLY A 788 -47.08 13.22 -0.60
CA GLY A 788 -47.13 11.91 -1.24
C GLY A 788 -48.52 11.63 -1.82
N SER A 789 -48.76 10.44 -2.32
CA SER A 789 -50.11 9.95 -2.61
C SER A 789 -49.96 8.46 -2.56
N ASP A 790 -50.14 7.95 -1.36
CA ASP A 790 -49.54 6.69 -0.93
C ASP A 790 -50.58 5.58 -1.00
N THR A 791 -50.12 4.36 -1.25
CA THR A 791 -50.98 3.17 -1.22
C THR A 791 -50.49 2.24 -0.13
N VAL A 792 -51.35 2.00 0.86
CA VAL A 792 -51.02 1.18 2.03
C VAL A 792 -51.96 0.01 2.18
N TYR A 793 -51.40 -1.17 2.43
CA TYR A 793 -52.11 -2.36 2.88
C TYR A 793 -51.59 -2.76 4.26
N GLY A 794 -52.45 -2.73 5.29
CA GLY A 794 -52.15 -3.20 6.64
C GLY A 794 -51.90 -4.71 6.62
N GLY A 795 -52.94 -5.49 6.31
CA GLY A 795 -52.82 -6.91 6.04
C GLY A 795 -53.63 -7.74 7.05
N ILE A 796 -53.02 -8.71 7.71
CA ILE A 796 -53.67 -9.50 8.75
C ILE A 796 -53.16 -9.05 10.10
N GLY A 797 -54.01 -8.47 10.93
CA GLY A 797 -53.62 -7.96 12.24
C GLY A 797 -54.45 -6.74 12.60
N ASN A 798 -54.19 -6.13 13.75
CA ASN A 798 -54.81 -4.87 14.14
C ASN A 798 -53.81 -3.74 13.84
N ASP A 799 -53.95 -3.15 12.67
CA ASP A 799 -52.94 -2.26 12.11
C ASP A 799 -53.20 -0.81 12.49
N SER A 800 -52.13 -0.01 12.58
CA SER A 800 -52.17 1.43 12.84
C SER A 800 -51.53 2.18 11.68
N ILE A 801 -52.35 2.80 10.83
CA ILE A 801 -51.92 3.46 9.60
C ILE A 801 -52.13 4.98 9.68
N LEU A 802 -51.08 5.76 9.35
CA LEU A 802 -51.12 7.21 9.21
C LEU A 802 -50.65 7.66 7.81
N GLY A 803 -51.57 8.19 6.99
CA GLY A 803 -51.36 8.68 5.61
C GLY A 803 -50.60 10.02 5.48
N SER A 804 -50.44 10.77 6.58
CA SER A 804 -49.68 12.02 6.58
C SER A 804 -50.31 13.13 5.70
N ASN A 805 -49.69 13.62 4.62
CA ASN A 805 -50.36 14.57 3.72
C ASN A 805 -50.24 14.08 2.27
N GLY A 806 -51.27 14.35 1.48
CA GLY A 806 -51.40 13.89 0.11
C GLY A 806 -52.53 12.87 -0.05
N THR A 807 -53.04 12.72 -1.27
CA THR A 807 -54.21 11.87 -1.53
C THR A 807 -53.88 10.39 -1.34
N ASP A 808 -54.29 9.83 -0.20
CA ASP A 808 -53.89 8.49 0.18
C ASP A 808 -54.97 7.43 -0.03
N LEU A 809 -54.51 6.21 -0.24
CA LEU A 809 -55.32 5.02 -0.37
C LEU A 809 -54.90 4.01 0.70
N LEU A 810 -55.68 3.92 1.77
CA LEU A 810 -55.37 3.12 2.96
C LEU A 810 -56.33 1.93 3.07
N TYR A 811 -55.78 0.73 3.22
CA TYR A 811 -56.50 -0.51 3.48
C TYR A 811 -56.06 -1.08 4.84
N GLY A 812 -56.98 -1.28 5.78
CA GLY A 812 -56.74 -2.03 7.03
C GLY A 812 -56.69 -3.54 6.78
N ASP A 813 -57.54 -4.01 5.85
CA ASP A 813 -57.69 -5.41 5.49
C ASP A 813 -58.33 -6.27 6.59
N ALA A 814 -57.58 -7.02 7.40
CA ALA A 814 -58.14 -8.02 8.29
C ALA A 814 -57.67 -7.90 9.74
N GLY A 815 -58.39 -7.12 10.52
CA GLY A 815 -58.43 -7.14 11.98
C GLY A 815 -59.14 -5.89 12.46
N ASN A 816 -58.88 -5.44 13.68
CA ASN A 816 -59.50 -4.23 14.19
C ASN A 816 -58.54 -3.05 13.98
N ASP A 817 -58.65 -2.39 12.84
CA ASP A 817 -57.64 -1.47 12.35
C ASP A 817 -57.90 -0.03 12.78
N THR A 818 -56.84 0.77 12.84
CA THR A 818 -56.90 2.23 13.07
C THR A 818 -56.27 2.94 11.88
N LEU A 819 -57.10 3.58 11.06
CA LEU A 819 -56.68 4.30 9.86
C LEU A 819 -56.89 5.81 10.08
N ASN A 820 -55.85 6.60 9.80
CA ASN A 820 -55.88 8.05 9.83
C ASN A 820 -55.29 8.62 8.53
N GLY A 821 -56.10 9.32 7.74
CA GLY A 821 -55.64 9.95 6.48
C GLY A 821 -54.53 10.99 6.73
N GLY A 822 -54.71 11.89 7.70
CA GLY A 822 -53.61 12.68 8.26
C GLY A 822 -53.90 14.17 8.45
N GLN A 823 -53.08 15.07 7.88
CA GLN A 823 -53.27 16.52 7.98
C GLN A 823 -53.39 17.18 6.61
N ASP A 824 -54.50 17.88 6.39
CA ASP A 824 -54.78 18.49 5.08
C ASP A 824 -54.25 19.93 5.02
N TRP A 825 -52.95 20.10 4.73
CA TRP A 825 -52.37 21.44 4.53
C TRP A 825 -52.66 22.01 3.13
N SER A 826 -53.18 21.16 2.24
CA SER A 826 -53.34 21.37 0.80
C SER A 826 -54.79 21.21 0.37
N THR A 827 -55.17 21.89 -0.72
CA THR A 827 -56.57 22.02 -1.19
C THR A 827 -57.00 20.86 -2.10
N ALA A 828 -56.30 19.74 -2.06
CA ALA A 828 -56.44 18.61 -2.96
C ALA A 828 -56.22 17.26 -2.26
N ASP A 829 -56.21 17.27 -0.93
CA ASP A 829 -55.98 16.12 -0.06
C ASP A 829 -57.28 15.36 0.12
N ALA A 830 -57.42 14.17 -0.48
CA ALA A 830 -58.69 13.47 -0.63
C ALA A 830 -58.50 11.98 -0.36
N ASP A 831 -58.62 11.58 0.89
CA ASP A 831 -58.21 10.26 1.30
C ASP A 831 -59.32 9.23 1.07
N THR A 832 -58.89 8.01 0.78
CA THR A 832 -59.78 6.86 0.67
C THR A 832 -59.33 5.78 1.65
N LEU A 833 -60.15 5.53 2.67
CA LEU A 833 -59.88 4.58 3.74
C LEU A 833 -60.85 3.40 3.64
N TYR A 834 -60.32 2.19 3.66
CA TYR A 834 -61.08 0.94 3.74
C TYR A 834 -60.66 0.21 5.04
N GLY A 835 -61.60 0.02 5.96
CA GLY A 835 -61.39 -0.73 7.20
C GLY A 835 -61.15 -2.20 6.90
N GLY A 836 -62.14 -2.85 6.28
CA GLY A 836 -62.02 -4.23 5.84
C GLY A 836 -62.84 -5.15 6.75
N SER A 837 -62.22 -6.15 7.37
CA SER A 837 -62.91 -7.07 8.27
C SER A 837 -62.44 -6.94 9.71
N GLY A 838 -63.35 -6.57 10.60
CA GLY A 838 -63.10 -6.37 12.03
C GLY A 838 -63.80 -5.10 12.49
N ASP A 839 -63.63 -4.74 13.76
CA ASP A 839 -64.23 -3.52 14.32
C ASP A 839 -63.22 -2.37 14.17
N ASP A 840 -63.37 -1.54 13.13
CA ASP A 840 -62.34 -0.59 12.71
C ASP A 840 -62.58 0.85 13.21
N LEU A 841 -61.51 1.65 13.28
CA LEU A 841 -61.54 3.08 13.54
C LEU A 841 -60.94 3.84 12.35
N LEU A 842 -61.78 4.53 11.59
CA LEU A 842 -61.38 5.34 10.45
C LEU A 842 -61.56 6.82 10.77
N THR A 843 -60.51 7.61 10.58
CA THR A 843 -60.56 9.08 10.62
C THR A 843 -59.90 9.64 9.37
N SER A 844 -60.54 10.58 8.69
CA SER A 844 -59.88 11.30 7.58
C SER A 844 -58.67 12.09 8.07
N GLY A 845 -58.77 12.82 9.19
CA GLY A 845 -57.63 13.62 9.67
C GLY A 845 -58.00 14.82 10.52
N GLN A 846 -56.99 15.61 10.90
CA GLN A 846 -57.17 16.88 11.62
C GLN A 846 -56.82 18.06 10.73
N ASP A 847 -57.85 18.72 10.21
CA ASP A 847 -57.74 19.96 9.48
C ASP A 847 -57.57 21.14 10.49
N ILE A 848 -56.33 21.60 10.67
CA ILE A 848 -55.92 22.40 11.85
C ILE A 848 -56.42 23.85 11.84
N THR A 849 -57.06 24.32 10.76
CA THR A 849 -57.72 25.62 10.75
C THR A 849 -58.93 25.64 9.82
N PRO A 850 -60.08 26.22 10.22
CA PRO A 850 -61.18 26.51 9.30
C PRO A 850 -60.73 27.58 8.29
N HIS A 851 -60.12 27.16 7.18
CA HIS A 851 -59.52 28.07 6.23
C HIS A 851 -60.56 28.43 5.16
N GLN A 852 -61.29 29.53 5.41
CA GLN A 852 -62.52 30.01 4.70
C GLN A 852 -62.48 30.16 3.15
N ASN A 853 -61.51 29.62 2.40
CA ASN A 853 -61.41 29.84 0.95
C ASN A 853 -60.89 28.64 0.13
N TYR A 854 -60.79 27.44 0.68
CA TYR A 854 -60.45 26.24 -0.09
C TYR A 854 -61.72 25.42 -0.36
N GLN A 855 -61.80 24.79 -1.53
CA GLN A 855 -62.95 23.96 -1.87
C GLN A 855 -62.84 22.71 -1.00
N ASP A 856 -63.87 22.41 -0.22
CA ASP A 856 -63.92 21.24 0.66
C ASP A 856 -63.56 20.00 -0.14
N VAL A 857 -62.56 19.27 0.35
CA VAL A 857 -62.14 18.02 -0.26
C VAL A 857 -63.03 16.91 0.29
N VAL A 858 -63.19 15.83 -0.49
CA VAL A 858 -64.18 14.78 -0.22
C VAL A 858 -63.44 13.51 0.13
N ASP A 859 -63.35 13.20 1.41
CA ASP A 859 -62.79 11.94 1.86
C ASP A 859 -63.83 10.82 1.73
N HIS A 860 -63.33 9.61 1.51
CA HIS A 860 -64.15 8.41 1.33
C HIS A 860 -63.76 7.37 2.37
N LEU A 861 -64.61 7.18 3.37
CA LEU A 861 -64.40 6.21 4.43
C LEU A 861 -65.38 5.04 4.28
N TYR A 862 -64.84 3.83 4.20
CA TYR A 862 -65.57 2.57 4.06
C TYR A 862 -65.22 1.65 5.23
N GLY A 863 -66.13 1.43 6.19
CA GLY A 863 -65.92 0.47 7.30
C GLY A 863 -65.89 -0.98 6.81
N GLU A 864 -66.78 -1.31 5.87
CA GLU A 864 -66.95 -2.64 5.29
C GLU A 864 -67.57 -3.68 6.24
N ALA A 865 -66.80 -4.46 7.00
CA ALA A 865 -67.31 -5.62 7.73
C ALA A 865 -66.87 -5.68 9.20
N GLY A 866 -67.55 -4.94 10.05
CA GLY A 866 -67.64 -5.18 11.49
C GLY A 866 -68.40 -4.04 12.14
N ASN A 867 -68.15 -3.74 13.41
CA ASN A 867 -68.78 -2.60 14.07
C ASN A 867 -67.83 -1.41 14.03
N ASP A 868 -67.94 -0.61 12.99
CA ASP A 868 -66.92 0.36 12.64
C ASP A 868 -67.21 1.74 13.24
N THR A 869 -66.18 2.52 13.51
CA THR A 869 -66.28 3.91 13.94
C THR A 869 -65.67 4.81 12.87
N LEU A 870 -66.50 5.61 12.21
CA LEU A 870 -66.08 6.49 11.12
C LEU A 870 -66.16 7.95 11.57
N VAL A 871 -65.06 8.68 11.40
CA VAL A 871 -64.93 10.11 11.71
C VAL A 871 -64.54 10.85 10.44
N GLY A 872 -65.52 11.53 9.81
CA GLY A 872 -65.30 12.27 8.56
C GLY A 872 -64.44 13.53 8.69
N GLY A 873 -64.31 14.09 9.89
CA GLY A 873 -63.44 15.25 10.11
C GLY A 873 -64.08 16.59 9.72
N LEU A 874 -63.32 17.49 9.11
CA LEU A 874 -63.82 18.68 8.43
C LEU A 874 -63.84 18.37 6.94
N GLY A 875 -64.89 18.74 6.20
CA GLY A 875 -64.90 18.50 4.76
C GLY A 875 -66.32 18.22 4.28
N ASP A 876 -66.45 17.82 3.02
CA ASP A 876 -67.73 17.33 2.49
C ASP A 876 -67.60 15.83 2.27
N ASP A 877 -67.68 15.03 3.33
CA ASP A 877 -67.19 13.66 3.31
C ASP A 877 -68.25 12.62 2.93
N ARG A 878 -67.78 11.45 2.50
CA ARG A 878 -68.62 10.31 2.15
C ARG A 878 -68.30 9.12 3.03
N LEU A 879 -69.25 8.74 3.86
CA LEU A 879 -69.12 7.67 4.85
C LEU A 879 -70.03 6.49 4.48
N VAL A 880 -69.47 5.28 4.54
CA VAL A 880 -70.18 4.00 4.32
C VAL A 880 -69.80 3.04 5.44
N GLY A 881 -70.77 2.68 6.29
CA GLY A 881 -70.51 1.77 7.43
C GLY A 881 -70.31 0.33 6.96
N GLY A 882 -71.19 -0.15 6.07
CA GLY A 882 -71.14 -1.52 5.56
C GLY A 882 -71.99 -2.46 6.39
N SER A 883 -71.38 -3.53 6.92
CA SER A 883 -72.08 -4.61 7.61
C SER A 883 -71.65 -4.75 9.06
N GLY A 884 -72.47 -4.24 9.97
CA GLY A 884 -72.33 -4.50 11.39
C GLY A 884 -73.16 -3.51 12.16
N SER A 885 -72.61 -2.83 13.14
CA SER A 885 -73.34 -1.81 13.91
C SER A 885 -72.42 -0.63 14.11
N ASP A 886 -72.51 0.29 13.17
CA ASP A 886 -71.47 1.28 12.94
C ASP A 886 -71.81 2.58 13.65
N VAL A 887 -70.77 3.36 13.95
CA VAL A 887 -70.86 4.63 14.67
C VAL A 887 -70.23 5.72 13.81
N PHE A 888 -71.07 6.60 13.28
CA PHE A 888 -70.62 7.81 12.57
C PHE A 888 -70.47 8.96 13.56
N VAL A 889 -69.25 9.45 13.75
CA VAL A 889 -68.93 10.48 14.76
C VAL A 889 -68.74 11.84 14.10
N PHE A 890 -69.46 12.84 14.61
CA PHE A 890 -69.38 14.21 14.13
C PHE A 890 -68.92 15.16 15.23
N GLU A 891 -68.04 16.10 14.86
CA GLU A 891 -67.54 17.16 15.74
C GLU A 891 -68.10 18.54 15.36
N ASN A 892 -67.43 19.65 15.68
CA ASN A 892 -67.92 20.97 15.24
C ASN A 892 -67.28 21.35 13.92
N ASN A 893 -68.07 21.97 13.04
CA ASN A 893 -67.65 22.42 11.71
C ASN A 893 -67.38 21.26 10.73
N PHE A 894 -68.07 20.14 10.88
CA PHE A 894 -67.87 18.93 10.07
C PHE A 894 -68.14 19.12 8.56
N GLY A 895 -68.87 20.16 8.14
CA GLY A 895 -69.15 20.42 6.72
C GLY A 895 -70.39 19.69 6.17
N GLU A 896 -70.46 19.44 4.85
CA GLU A 896 -71.61 18.80 4.19
C GLU A 896 -71.41 17.29 3.92
N ASP A 897 -71.46 16.49 4.97
CA ASP A 897 -71.25 15.04 4.91
C ASP A 897 -72.45 14.23 4.40
N THR A 898 -72.15 13.08 3.79
CA THR A 898 -73.11 12.08 3.33
C THR A 898 -72.82 10.70 3.92
N ILE A 899 -73.81 10.11 4.59
CA ILE A 899 -73.81 8.70 4.96
C ILE A 899 -74.69 7.93 3.97
N ASP A 900 -74.10 6.99 3.23
CA ASP A 900 -74.80 6.32 2.13
C ASP A 900 -75.73 5.18 2.53
N ASP A 901 -75.44 4.48 3.62
CA ASP A 901 -76.04 3.18 3.91
C ASP A 901 -76.62 3.02 5.33
N PHE A 902 -76.82 4.13 6.04
CA PHE A 902 -77.38 4.13 7.40
C PHE A 902 -78.66 3.28 7.52
N ASP A 903 -78.58 2.14 8.24
CA ASP A 903 -79.69 1.21 8.41
C ASP A 903 -80.38 1.38 9.78
N VAL A 904 -81.48 2.12 9.79
CA VAL A 904 -82.37 2.30 10.96
C VAL A 904 -82.93 0.98 11.55
N SER A 905 -82.82 -0.14 10.83
CA SER A 905 -83.26 -1.45 11.31
C SER A 905 -82.16 -2.24 12.01
N GLN A 906 -80.91 -1.81 11.87
CA GLN A 906 -79.74 -2.41 12.47
C GLN A 906 -79.57 -1.89 13.90
N VAL A 907 -79.49 -2.82 14.86
CA VAL A 907 -79.48 -2.46 16.29
C VAL A 907 -78.06 -2.16 16.73
N GLY A 908 -77.77 -0.90 17.01
CA GLY A 908 -76.43 -0.44 17.41
C GLY A 908 -75.80 0.51 16.41
N GLU A 909 -76.38 0.61 15.21
CA GLU A 909 -76.08 1.62 14.20
C GLU A 909 -76.42 3.03 14.72
N GLN A 910 -75.44 3.91 14.84
CA GLN A 910 -75.59 5.19 15.54
C GLN A 910 -74.88 6.36 14.87
N ILE A 911 -75.49 7.54 15.01
CA ILE A 911 -74.86 8.83 14.71
C ILE A 911 -74.50 9.51 16.04
N ASN A 912 -73.22 9.69 16.29
CA ASN A 912 -72.72 10.32 17.50
C ASN A 912 -72.57 11.83 17.32
N LEU A 913 -73.43 12.57 18.02
CA LEU A 913 -73.51 14.03 18.00
C LEU A 913 -73.04 14.67 19.32
N ALA A 914 -72.40 13.90 20.22
CA ALA A 914 -72.03 14.37 21.55
C ALA A 914 -71.09 15.58 21.54
N ASN A 915 -70.33 15.76 20.45
CA ASN A 915 -69.40 16.87 20.25
C ASN A 915 -69.97 18.00 19.36
N VAL A 916 -71.21 17.88 18.86
CA VAL A 916 -71.84 18.87 17.97
C VAL A 916 -72.55 19.97 18.77
N SER A 917 -72.00 21.17 18.73
CA SER A 917 -72.55 22.35 19.42
C SER A 917 -73.87 22.78 18.79
N GLY A 918 -74.96 22.68 19.56
CA GLY A 918 -76.27 23.19 19.15
C GLY A 918 -77.37 22.13 19.08
N ILE A 919 -77.04 20.86 19.26
CA ILE A 919 -78.01 19.76 19.41
C ILE A 919 -77.86 19.21 20.83
N THR A 920 -78.93 19.28 21.64
CA THR A 920 -78.85 18.93 23.06
C THR A 920 -79.47 17.59 23.44
N ASP A 921 -80.47 17.13 22.68
CA ASP A 921 -81.12 15.83 22.83
C ASP A 921 -81.93 15.51 21.55
N PHE A 922 -82.53 14.31 21.51
CA PHE A 922 -83.34 13.89 20.36
C PHE A 922 -84.58 14.77 20.11
N SER A 923 -85.17 15.37 21.15
CA SER A 923 -86.30 16.29 20.97
C SER A 923 -85.85 17.57 20.28
N ASP A 924 -84.65 18.05 20.58
CA ASP A 924 -84.04 19.20 19.92
C ASP A 924 -83.73 18.88 18.43
N LEU A 925 -83.02 17.77 18.19
CA LEU A 925 -82.69 17.26 16.85
C LEU A 925 -83.94 17.17 15.96
N SER A 926 -84.98 16.45 16.44
CA SER A 926 -86.20 16.16 15.68
C SER A 926 -87.08 17.38 15.40
N ASN A 927 -87.07 18.41 16.26
CA ASN A 927 -87.91 19.59 16.07
C ASN A 927 -87.20 20.73 15.31
N ASN A 928 -85.87 20.81 15.41
CA ASN A 928 -85.13 22.00 14.99
C ASN A 928 -84.08 21.73 13.89
N HIS A 929 -83.59 20.50 13.75
CA HIS A 929 -82.43 20.19 12.89
C HIS A 929 -82.74 19.17 11.78
N LEU A 930 -83.71 18.28 11.98
CA LEU A 930 -84.09 17.26 11.01
C LEU A 930 -85.08 17.77 9.96
N SER A 931 -84.78 17.51 8.69
CA SER A 931 -85.67 17.77 7.56
C SER A 931 -85.62 16.64 6.53
N GLN A 932 -86.67 16.50 5.71
CA GLN A 932 -86.69 15.54 4.62
C GLN A 932 -86.39 16.27 3.30
N LEU A 933 -85.39 15.81 2.56
CA LEU A 933 -85.05 16.28 1.22
C LEU A 933 -85.15 15.12 0.22
N GLY A 934 -86.21 15.10 -0.60
CA GLY A 934 -86.42 13.97 -1.52
C GLY A 934 -86.64 12.65 -0.77
N SER A 935 -85.76 11.68 -1.00
CA SER A 935 -85.71 10.37 -0.33
C SER A 935 -84.87 10.37 0.94
N ASP A 936 -84.15 11.46 1.22
CA ASP A 936 -83.04 11.48 2.17
C ASP A 936 -83.40 12.31 3.40
N ALA A 937 -82.89 11.90 4.55
CA ALA A 937 -83.02 12.65 5.79
C ALA A 937 -81.80 13.56 5.95
N VAL A 938 -82.01 14.83 6.27
CA VAL A 938 -80.94 15.83 6.38
C VAL A 938 -80.97 16.45 7.76
N ILE A 939 -79.85 16.38 8.46
CA ILE A 939 -79.60 17.06 9.75
C ILE A 939 -78.84 18.34 9.43
N THR A 940 -79.37 19.51 9.77
CA THR A 940 -78.72 20.81 9.49
C THR A 940 -78.30 21.52 10.78
N VAL A 941 -77.03 21.90 10.88
CA VAL A 941 -76.43 22.60 12.04
C VAL A 941 -75.73 23.88 11.59
N GLY A 942 -76.49 24.99 11.53
CA GLY A 942 -75.95 26.26 11.06
C GLY A 942 -76.08 26.44 9.54
N ALA A 943 -75.21 27.25 8.93
CA ALA A 943 -75.30 27.60 7.51
C ALA A 943 -74.58 26.59 6.60
N ASP A 944 -73.50 25.99 7.09
CA ASP A 944 -72.52 25.23 6.29
C ASP A 944 -72.17 23.90 6.99
N ASN A 945 -73.14 23.29 7.71
CA ASN A 945 -72.97 21.93 8.24
C ASN A 945 -74.24 21.12 8.03
N THR A 946 -74.17 20.07 7.24
CA THR A 946 -75.28 19.16 7.00
C THR A 946 -74.85 17.72 6.95
N ILE A 947 -75.57 16.84 7.65
CA ILE A 947 -75.40 15.39 7.52
C ILE A 947 -76.57 14.88 6.69
N THR A 948 -76.28 14.29 5.52
CA THR A 948 -77.27 13.68 4.63
C THR A 948 -77.26 12.16 4.79
N LEU A 949 -78.38 11.60 5.25
CA LEU A 949 -78.59 10.15 5.32
C LEU A 949 -79.34 9.70 4.07
N THR A 950 -78.65 9.06 3.13
CA THR A 950 -79.28 8.72 1.84
C THR A 950 -80.34 7.65 2.00
N ASN A 951 -81.47 7.81 1.31
CA ASN A 951 -82.61 6.88 1.34
C ASN A 951 -83.25 6.63 2.73
N VAL A 952 -82.96 7.49 3.73
CA VAL A 952 -83.57 7.42 5.06
C VAL A 952 -84.77 8.36 5.17
N VAL A 953 -85.87 7.87 5.76
CA VAL A 953 -87.06 8.68 6.02
C VAL A 953 -86.98 9.24 7.44
N VAL A 954 -87.14 10.56 7.62
CA VAL A 954 -87.05 11.20 8.96
C VAL A 954 -87.95 10.55 10.01
N GLY A 955 -89.12 10.05 9.61
CA GLY A 955 -90.07 9.38 10.50
C GLY A 955 -89.68 7.97 10.96
N SER A 956 -88.63 7.35 10.39
CA SER A 956 -88.09 6.08 10.89
C SER A 956 -87.02 6.25 11.95
N LEU A 957 -86.46 7.45 12.09
CA LEU A 957 -85.41 7.74 13.07
C LEU A 957 -85.94 7.76 14.52
N SER A 958 -85.13 7.27 15.45
CA SER A 958 -85.45 7.12 16.87
C SER A 958 -84.35 7.67 17.77
N VAL A 959 -84.59 7.76 19.08
CA VAL A 959 -83.55 8.16 20.04
C VAL A 959 -82.40 7.16 20.14
N ASP A 960 -82.63 5.90 19.77
CA ASP A 960 -81.62 4.84 19.86
C ASP A 960 -80.58 4.94 18.73
N ASP A 961 -80.91 5.68 17.66
CA ASP A 961 -80.07 5.89 16.47
C ASP A 961 -79.03 7.01 16.68
N PHE A 962 -79.04 7.67 17.85
CA PHE A 962 -78.20 8.84 18.14
C PHE A 962 -77.54 8.79 19.52
N VAL A 963 -76.34 9.35 19.60
CA VAL A 963 -75.64 9.64 20.88
C VAL A 963 -75.54 11.15 21.04
N PHE A 964 -75.82 11.67 22.25
CA PHE A 964 -75.83 13.10 22.60
C PHE A 964 -74.97 13.40 23.83
#